data_AF-A0AAE0X608-F1
#
_entry.id   AF-A0AAE0X608-F1
#
_cell.length_a   1.000
_cell.length_b   1.000
_cell.length_c   1.000
_cell.angle_alpha   90.00
_cell.angle_beta   90.00
_cell.angle_gamma   90.00
#
_symmetry.space_group_name_H-M   'P 1'
#
loop_
_entity.id
_entity.type
_entity.pdbx_description
1 polymer ?
#
loop_
_entity_poly.entity_id
_entity_poly.type
_entity_poly.pdbx_seq_one_letter_code
_entity_poly.pdbx_strand_id
1 'polypeptide(L)'
;MDLKFATFSSEIELPFYSALFSSKLDHDKLDDSARPVLGLYEPRAHADPGASTKMQILGSALTSNHVPLGLSRAEGFIKNVNTIEEFKSTNKIAMIEKAGCQIWDAIQDGTIYSVPSLLSSFIILSFADLKKYRFHYWFAFPTLHSDPQWKRTGPVGHLDSKESTALVEEVGTWRYSVDSREHGFFLAKKARGEEAKRRSPLDDNATEIGYRWQIGSLKDFEDGFFNNVAEEDRYVAFTDPSNYPESPSWPLRNLLILIRHRYRLSKVQILCYRDTQSRRHEARSIILPLAMDQVENMEIAEMPKVTGWERNLSGDLRARIANLGEYMDPVRLADQAVDLNLKLMKWRLSPNLDLDVVKDTRCLLLGAGTLGSHVSRNLMAWGARKITFVDYGNVSFSNPVRQPLFEFEDCLEGGKPKAIRAAENLRRIYPGIETEGHVLSVPMLGHPFADESKAKTDFLLLQELVDTHDAIFLLMDTRESRWLPTVMGKAENKIVMNAALGFDTYVVMRHGAPPKDGSEDTLGCYFCNDVVVAADSVKDQTLDQQCTVTRPGVAGIASALLVELLVSILQHPLKQHAPAPVATEGSHYEREPADHALGIVPHQIRGFLSTFQNMNIRGRSYPQCSACSEPIISAYKADAWEFVKKALSNREYVAELSGLAEMQRQAEAATAGVEWSEEEGTGEDEGEGVLL
;
A
#
# COMPACT_ATOMS: atom_id res chain seq x y z
N MET A 1 52.98 11.13 1.61
CA MET A 1 51.95 10.10 1.29
C MET A 1 50.83 10.79 0.53
N ASP A 2 50.27 10.13 -0.48
CA ASP A 2 49.18 10.72 -1.28
C ASP A 2 47.90 10.84 -0.46
N LEU A 3 47.20 11.96 -0.62
CA LEU A 3 45.99 12.25 0.14
C LEU A 3 44.78 11.56 -0.51
N LYS A 4 44.10 10.71 0.27
CA LYS A 4 42.82 10.08 -0.13
C LYS A 4 41.66 10.88 0.44
N PHE A 5 40.56 10.95 -0.32
CA PHE A 5 39.39 11.76 0.05
C PHE A 5 38.14 10.90 0.15
N ALA A 6 37.31 11.16 1.16
CA ALA A 6 35.99 10.56 1.29
C ALA A 6 34.98 11.31 0.43
N THR A 7 34.35 10.62 -0.53
CA THR A 7 33.39 11.22 -1.47
C THR A 7 32.08 11.55 -0.78
N PHE A 8 31.44 12.66 -1.18
CA PHE A 8 30.05 12.91 -0.77
C PHE A 8 29.09 11.90 -1.39
N SER A 9 28.02 11.62 -0.66
CA SER A 9 26.85 10.88 -1.14
C SER A 9 25.57 11.65 -0.81
N SER A 10 24.55 11.54 -1.66
CA SER A 10 23.30 12.27 -1.51
C SER A 10 22.36 11.59 -0.51
N GLU A 11 21.61 12.38 0.24
CA GLU A 11 20.49 11.97 1.08
C GLU A 11 19.33 12.94 0.89
N ILE A 12 18.20 12.46 0.39
CA ILE A 12 17.04 13.28 0.03
C ILE A 12 15.86 12.88 0.92
N GLU A 13 15.23 13.85 1.57
CA GLU A 13 14.05 13.56 2.38
C GLU A 13 12.80 13.33 1.52
N LEU A 14 11.88 12.49 1.99
CA LEU A 14 10.63 12.20 1.28
C LEU A 14 9.83 13.47 0.90
N PRO A 15 9.68 14.50 1.77
CA PRO A 15 8.92 15.70 1.42
C PRO A 15 9.51 16.51 0.27
N PHE A 16 10.83 16.37 -0.02
CA PHE A 16 11.45 17.06 -1.15
C PHE A 16 10.87 16.58 -2.48
N TYR A 17 10.60 15.27 -2.62
CA TYR A 17 10.02 14.73 -3.84
C TYR A 17 8.61 15.30 -4.09
N SER A 18 7.79 15.35 -3.05
CA SER A 18 6.45 15.96 -3.14
C SER A 18 6.52 17.43 -3.53
N ALA A 19 7.41 18.20 -2.89
CA ALA A 19 7.61 19.61 -3.20
C ALA A 19 8.09 19.83 -4.64
N LEU A 20 9.01 18.99 -5.13
CA LEU A 20 9.51 19.03 -6.50
C LEU A 20 8.40 18.68 -7.51
N PHE A 21 7.57 17.67 -7.20
CA PHE A 21 6.48 17.23 -8.07
C PHE A 21 5.38 18.30 -8.18
N SER A 22 4.94 18.85 -7.05
CA SER A 22 4.01 19.98 -7.01
C SER A 22 4.57 21.17 -7.78
N SER A 23 5.83 21.53 -7.53
CA SER A 23 6.45 22.64 -8.25
C SER A 23 6.56 22.39 -9.75
N LYS A 24 6.81 21.15 -10.20
CA LYS A 24 6.87 20.81 -11.62
C LYS A 24 5.51 20.93 -12.30
N LEU A 25 4.43 20.56 -11.62
CA LEU A 25 3.05 20.66 -12.14
C LEU A 25 2.52 22.09 -12.14
N ASP A 26 2.71 22.78 -11.01
CA ASP A 26 2.04 24.05 -10.74
C ASP A 26 2.81 25.25 -11.30
N HIS A 27 4.14 25.18 -11.28
CA HIS A 27 5.01 26.32 -11.64
C HIS A 27 5.83 26.05 -12.90
N ASP A 28 6.67 25.02 -12.90
CA ASP A 28 7.70 24.85 -13.94
C ASP A 28 7.07 24.37 -15.27
N LYS A 29 6.04 23.51 -15.23
CA LYS A 29 5.39 22.92 -16.40
C LYS A 29 6.42 22.32 -17.38
N LEU A 30 6.61 22.96 -18.54
CA LEU A 30 7.60 22.54 -19.55
C LEU A 30 8.97 23.19 -19.37
N ASP A 31 9.11 24.20 -18.51
CA ASP A 31 10.40 24.80 -18.19
C ASP A 31 11.30 23.77 -17.49
N ASP A 32 12.50 23.58 -18.03
CA ASP A 32 13.55 22.70 -17.52
C ASP A 32 14.78 23.48 -17.02
N SER A 33 14.64 24.81 -16.87
CA SER A 33 15.67 25.69 -16.34
C SER A 33 16.18 25.22 -14.98
N ALA A 34 17.49 25.35 -14.77
CA ALA A 34 18.12 24.94 -13.52
C ALA A 34 17.67 25.85 -12.36
N ARG A 35 17.35 25.24 -11.21
CA ARG A 35 16.85 25.95 -10.03
C ARG A 35 17.79 25.79 -8.84
N PRO A 36 17.97 26.81 -7.99
CA PRO A 36 18.78 26.68 -6.79
C PRO A 36 18.16 25.67 -5.81
N VAL A 37 19.01 24.89 -5.17
CA VAL A 37 18.66 23.92 -4.12
C VAL A 37 19.64 24.09 -2.97
N LEU A 38 19.11 24.27 -1.77
CA LEU A 38 19.92 24.30 -0.56
C LEU A 38 20.38 22.87 -0.20
N GLY A 39 21.69 22.65 -0.16
CA GLY A 39 22.28 21.44 0.42
C GLY A 39 22.85 21.71 1.80
N LEU A 40 22.80 20.70 2.66
CA LEU A 40 23.33 20.77 4.01
C LEU A 40 24.23 19.57 4.31
N TYR A 41 25.27 19.79 5.10
CA TYR A 41 26.16 18.71 5.58
C TYR A 41 26.67 19.03 6.98
N GLU A 42 27.10 18.00 7.71
CA GLU A 42 27.57 18.14 9.09
C GLU A 42 28.51 17.00 9.49
N PRO A 43 29.35 17.18 10.52
CA PRO A 43 30.06 16.08 11.16
C PRO A 43 29.08 15.13 11.87
N ARG A 44 28.95 13.89 11.38
CA ARG A 44 28.05 12.89 11.96
C ARG A 44 28.78 11.95 12.92
N ALA A 45 28.88 12.31 14.19
CA ALA A 45 29.70 11.58 15.15
C ALA A 45 29.40 10.07 15.28
N HIS A 46 28.13 9.67 15.08
CA HIS A 46 27.67 8.30 15.24
C HIS A 46 27.66 7.46 13.96
N ALA A 47 27.94 8.06 12.80
CA ALA A 47 27.86 7.36 11.52
C ALA A 47 29.12 6.51 11.28
N ASP A 48 28.96 5.35 10.65
CA ASP A 48 30.11 4.61 10.11
C ASP A 48 30.86 5.46 9.07
N PRO A 49 32.19 5.30 8.91
CA PRO A 49 32.96 6.06 7.93
C PRO A 49 32.36 6.04 6.50
N GLY A 50 31.81 4.91 6.05
CA GLY A 50 31.17 4.80 4.74
C GLY A 50 29.87 5.60 4.59
N ALA A 51 29.24 6.00 5.70
CA ALA A 51 27.97 6.72 5.72
C ALA A 51 28.09 8.15 6.26
N SER A 52 29.29 8.62 6.63
CA SER A 52 29.46 9.90 7.31
C SER A 52 29.37 11.11 6.37
N THR A 53 29.88 10.98 5.14
CA THR A 53 29.91 12.05 4.13
C THR A 53 28.61 12.15 3.34
N LYS A 54 27.63 12.85 3.91
CA LYS A 54 26.27 13.00 3.34
C LYS A 54 25.94 14.45 3.02
N MET A 55 25.43 14.67 1.80
CA MET A 55 24.77 15.90 1.39
C MET A 55 23.26 15.71 1.56
N GLN A 56 22.67 16.39 2.54
CA GLN A 56 21.25 16.35 2.85
C GLN A 56 20.49 17.37 2.01
N ILE A 57 19.37 16.92 1.42
CA ILE A 57 18.38 17.75 0.74
C ILE A 57 17.06 17.62 1.50
N LEU A 58 16.71 18.67 2.25
CA LEU A 58 15.50 18.72 3.07
C LEU A 58 14.26 19.02 2.24
N GLY A 59 13.08 18.76 2.80
CA GLY A 59 11.80 19.05 2.17
C GLY A 59 11.62 20.49 1.66
N SER A 60 12.18 21.47 2.37
CA SER A 60 12.09 22.90 2.04
C SER A 60 13.26 23.43 1.20
N ALA A 61 14.14 22.55 0.70
CA ALA A 61 15.38 22.95 0.03
C ALA A 61 15.20 23.78 -1.26
N LEU A 62 14.00 23.78 -1.86
CA LEU A 62 13.64 24.59 -3.04
C LEU A 62 13.14 26.00 -2.70
N THR A 63 12.72 26.24 -1.45
CA THR A 63 11.98 27.45 -1.07
C THR A 63 12.59 28.18 0.13
N SER A 64 13.40 27.50 0.94
CA SER A 64 14.02 28.05 2.13
C SER A 64 15.54 28.10 2.00
N ASN A 65 16.12 29.19 2.51
CA ASN A 65 17.55 29.37 2.67
C ASN A 65 18.02 29.18 4.13
N HIS A 66 17.12 28.70 5.01
CA HIS A 66 17.42 28.53 6.43
C HIS A 66 18.40 27.38 6.67
N VAL A 67 19.46 27.66 7.42
CA VAL A 67 20.49 26.69 7.81
C VAL A 67 20.30 26.36 9.30
N PRO A 68 19.94 25.12 9.67
CA PRO A 68 19.81 24.72 11.06
C PRO A 68 21.12 24.83 11.83
N LEU A 69 21.02 25.00 13.16
CA LEU A 69 22.19 25.07 14.04
C LEU A 69 23.03 23.78 13.91
N GLY A 70 24.35 23.94 13.77
CA GLY A 70 25.28 22.82 13.66
C GLY A 70 25.60 22.42 12.23
N LEU A 71 24.71 22.66 11.27
CA LEU A 71 24.88 22.25 9.87
C LEU A 71 25.63 23.32 9.06
N SER A 72 26.37 22.89 8.05
CA SER A 72 27.05 23.76 7.08
C SER A 72 26.27 23.77 5.76
N ARG A 73 26.23 24.95 5.13
CA ARG A 73 25.54 25.19 3.86
C ARG A 73 26.40 24.81 2.67
N ALA A 74 25.77 24.19 1.68
CA ALA A 74 26.31 23.94 0.35
C ALA A 74 25.39 24.54 -0.73
N GLU A 75 25.97 25.23 -1.70
CA GLU A 75 25.20 25.78 -2.82
C GLU A 75 25.00 24.71 -3.90
N GLY A 76 23.77 24.54 -4.38
CA GLY A 76 23.56 23.65 -5.50
C GLY A 76 22.41 24.04 -6.40
N PHE A 77 22.32 23.32 -7.51
CA PHE A 77 21.24 23.50 -8.49
C PHE A 77 20.69 22.16 -8.95
N ILE A 78 19.38 22.12 -9.17
CA ILE A 78 18.69 20.98 -9.80
C ILE A 78 18.29 21.35 -11.23
N LYS A 79 18.67 20.51 -12.19
CA LYS A 79 18.13 20.51 -13.54
C LYS A 79 17.19 19.32 -13.70
N ASN A 80 15.88 19.60 -13.70
CA ASN A 80 14.84 18.60 -13.87
C ASN A 80 14.32 18.60 -15.31
N VAL A 81 14.75 17.62 -16.10
CA VAL A 81 14.36 17.49 -17.51
C VAL A 81 12.96 16.88 -17.66
N ASN A 82 12.35 17.10 -18.83
CA ASN A 82 10.96 16.69 -19.07
C ASN A 82 10.81 15.24 -19.53
N THR A 83 11.86 14.66 -20.12
CA THR A 83 11.82 13.31 -20.70
C THR A 83 12.99 12.46 -20.23
N ILE A 84 12.80 11.14 -20.20
CA ILE A 84 13.87 10.20 -19.84
C ILE A 84 14.95 10.13 -20.93
N GLU A 85 14.58 10.38 -22.19
CA GLU A 85 15.50 10.47 -23.33
C GLU A 85 16.47 11.63 -23.13
N GLU A 86 15.95 12.80 -22.76
CA GLU A 86 16.77 13.99 -22.46
C GLU A 86 17.68 13.75 -21.24
N PHE A 87 17.19 13.09 -20.20
CA PHE A 87 18.01 12.73 -19.04
C PHE A 87 19.22 11.86 -19.43
N LYS A 88 18.99 10.90 -20.34
CA LYS A 88 20.04 10.00 -20.84
C LYS A 88 21.03 10.74 -21.74
N SER A 89 20.55 11.57 -22.66
CA SER A 89 21.37 12.25 -23.67
C SER A 89 22.07 13.52 -23.16
N THR A 90 21.63 14.10 -22.02
CA THR A 90 22.27 15.28 -21.41
C THR A 90 23.77 15.06 -21.24
N ASN A 91 24.58 16.00 -21.76
CA ASN A 91 26.03 15.99 -21.66
C ASN A 91 26.50 16.25 -20.22
N LYS A 92 26.82 15.15 -19.53
CA LYS A 92 27.18 15.12 -18.11
C LYS A 92 28.57 15.68 -17.82
N ILE A 93 29.45 15.64 -18.82
CA ILE A 93 30.80 16.20 -18.74
C ILE A 93 30.71 17.72 -18.78
N ALA A 94 30.04 18.28 -19.78
CA ALA A 94 29.85 19.73 -19.88
C ALA A 94 29.12 20.31 -18.66
N MET A 95 28.16 19.57 -18.10
CA MET A 95 27.42 20.00 -16.91
C MET A 95 28.31 20.13 -15.67
N ILE A 96 29.21 19.16 -15.43
CA ILE A 96 30.12 19.22 -14.28
C ILE A 96 31.27 20.22 -14.50
N GLU A 97 31.74 20.37 -15.74
CA GLU A 97 32.74 21.39 -16.11
C GLU A 97 32.20 22.80 -15.88
N LYS A 98 30.94 23.07 -16.28
CA LYS A 98 30.28 24.36 -16.01
C LYS A 98 30.17 24.65 -14.52
N ALA A 99 29.84 23.65 -13.70
CA ALA A 99 29.79 23.80 -12.25
C ALA A 99 31.18 24.03 -11.64
N GLY A 100 32.20 23.36 -12.17
CA GLY A 100 33.60 23.59 -11.80
C GLY A 100 34.09 25.01 -12.16
N CYS A 101 33.67 25.52 -13.33
CA CYS A 101 33.97 26.89 -13.77
C CYS A 101 33.43 27.92 -12.78
N GLN A 102 32.22 27.74 -12.26
CA GLN A 102 31.66 28.65 -11.25
C GLN A 102 32.51 28.71 -9.97
N ILE A 103 33.05 27.56 -9.51
CA ILE A 103 33.96 27.55 -8.36
C ILE A 103 35.28 28.23 -8.73
N TRP A 104 35.81 27.94 -9.91
CA TRP A 104 37.09 28.45 -10.38
C TRP A 104 37.08 29.97 -10.56
N ASP A 105 36.09 30.50 -11.26
CA ASP A 105 35.90 31.94 -11.50
C ASP A 105 35.77 32.68 -10.17
N ALA A 106 35.00 32.14 -9.22
CA ALA A 106 34.85 32.72 -7.89
C ALA A 106 36.16 32.74 -7.09
N ILE A 107 37.02 31.74 -7.27
CA ILE A 107 38.37 31.72 -6.68
C ILE A 107 39.26 32.77 -7.33
N GLN A 108 39.21 32.92 -8.66
CA GLN A 108 40.04 33.89 -9.39
C GLN A 108 39.69 35.32 -9.01
N ASP A 109 38.41 35.69 -9.07
CA ASP A 109 37.95 37.06 -8.84
C ASP A 109 37.80 37.43 -7.35
N GLY A 110 37.90 36.44 -6.45
CA GLY A 110 37.81 36.62 -5.00
C GLY A 110 36.38 36.66 -4.44
N THR A 111 35.35 36.53 -5.27
CA THR A 111 33.95 36.44 -4.81
C THR A 111 33.70 35.20 -3.95
N ILE A 112 34.57 34.19 -4.03
CA ILE A 112 34.55 33.01 -3.15
C ILE A 112 34.58 33.38 -1.67
N TYR A 113 35.19 34.51 -1.30
CA TYR A 113 35.21 34.99 0.09
C TYR A 113 33.86 35.50 0.58
N SER A 114 32.98 35.91 -0.32
CA SER A 114 31.60 36.30 0.02
C SER A 114 30.67 35.10 0.14
N VAL A 115 30.99 34.00 -0.56
CA VAL A 115 30.20 32.76 -0.57
C VAL A 115 31.12 31.52 -0.48
N PRO A 116 31.80 31.26 0.66
CA PRO A 116 32.68 30.10 0.78
C PRO A 116 31.97 28.76 0.60
N SER A 117 30.66 28.69 0.84
CA SER A 117 29.81 27.51 0.60
C SER A 117 29.85 26.97 -0.84
N LEU A 118 30.30 27.76 -1.82
CA LEU A 118 30.54 27.30 -3.20
C LEU A 118 31.64 26.24 -3.29
N LEU A 119 32.61 26.24 -2.36
CA LEU A 119 33.66 25.20 -2.30
C LEU A 119 33.07 23.81 -2.03
N SER A 120 31.87 23.74 -1.45
CA SER A 120 31.08 22.52 -1.21
C SER A 120 29.90 22.37 -2.17
N SER A 121 29.94 23.01 -3.34
CA SER A 121 28.79 23.02 -4.26
C SER A 121 28.43 21.64 -4.83
N PHE A 122 27.19 21.51 -5.31
CA PHE A 122 26.68 20.29 -5.93
C PHE A 122 25.67 20.59 -7.06
N ILE A 123 25.45 19.60 -7.91
CA ILE A 123 24.44 19.64 -8.96
C ILE A 123 23.58 18.37 -8.93
N ILE A 124 22.31 18.51 -9.27
CA ILE A 124 21.37 17.39 -9.40
C ILE A 124 20.84 17.40 -10.84
N LEU A 125 21.11 16.35 -11.61
CA LEU A 125 20.37 16.07 -12.83
C LEU A 125 19.21 15.14 -12.47
N SER A 126 17.98 15.47 -12.85
CA SER A 126 16.82 14.64 -12.52
C SER A 126 15.78 14.55 -13.63
N PHE A 127 14.96 13.50 -13.56
CA PHE A 127 13.74 13.31 -14.33
C PHE A 127 12.67 12.71 -13.41
N ALA A 128 11.51 13.38 -13.33
CA ALA A 128 10.38 12.97 -12.52
C ALA A 128 9.28 12.34 -13.40
N ASP A 129 9.09 11.02 -13.30
CA ASP A 129 7.95 10.32 -13.90
C ASP A 129 6.76 10.39 -12.94
N LEU A 130 5.93 11.42 -13.13
CA LEU A 130 4.73 11.67 -12.31
C LEU A 130 3.63 10.61 -12.53
N LYS A 131 3.67 9.84 -13.62
CA LYS A 131 2.67 8.80 -13.89
C LYS A 131 2.99 7.52 -13.13
N LYS A 132 4.29 7.20 -12.99
CA LYS A 132 4.76 6.00 -12.28
C LYS A 132 5.29 6.30 -10.88
N TYR A 133 5.26 7.57 -10.46
CA TYR A 133 5.87 8.07 -9.22
C TYR A 133 7.33 7.63 -9.08
N ARG A 134 8.11 7.72 -10.17
CA ARG A 134 9.53 7.35 -10.18
C ARG A 134 10.39 8.58 -10.39
N PHE A 135 11.40 8.75 -9.53
CA PHE A 135 12.34 9.85 -9.61
C PHE A 135 13.72 9.34 -9.99
N HIS A 136 14.15 9.66 -11.20
CA HIS A 136 15.50 9.38 -11.69
C HIS A 136 16.39 10.56 -11.36
N TYR A 137 17.55 10.33 -10.73
CA TYR A 137 18.43 11.43 -10.36
C TYR A 137 19.90 11.03 -10.31
N TRP A 138 20.78 12.02 -10.44
CA TRP A 138 22.22 11.82 -10.28
C TRP A 138 22.85 13.09 -9.71
N PHE A 139 23.55 12.96 -8.58
CA PHE A 139 24.31 14.04 -7.97
C PHE A 139 25.71 14.13 -8.55
N ALA A 140 26.23 15.35 -8.68
CA ALA A 140 27.65 15.59 -8.85
C ALA A 140 28.14 16.62 -7.83
N PHE A 141 29.30 16.36 -7.26
CA PHE A 141 30.01 17.22 -6.30
C PHE A 141 31.29 17.74 -6.97
N PRO A 142 31.21 18.81 -7.79
CA PRO A 142 32.32 19.31 -8.59
C PRO A 142 33.56 19.62 -7.73
N THR A 143 34.68 19.03 -8.13
CA THR A 143 35.96 19.22 -7.47
C THR A 143 37.08 19.44 -8.46
N LEU A 144 37.88 20.46 -8.20
CA LEU A 144 39.04 20.86 -8.98
C LEU A 144 40.28 20.07 -8.53
N HIS A 145 41.05 19.56 -9.49
CA HIS A 145 42.26 18.77 -9.22
C HIS A 145 43.49 19.68 -9.16
N SER A 146 44.27 19.59 -8.10
CA SER A 146 45.54 20.33 -8.02
C SER A 146 46.67 19.56 -8.70
N ASP A 147 47.49 20.25 -9.49
CA ASP A 147 48.70 19.71 -10.12
C ASP A 147 49.89 20.68 -9.96
N PRO A 148 50.91 20.37 -9.14
CA PRO A 148 51.18 19.09 -8.49
C PRO A 148 50.21 18.79 -7.33
N GLN A 149 50.08 17.50 -7.02
CA GLN A 149 49.19 17.02 -5.97
C GLN A 149 49.72 17.37 -4.57
N TRP A 150 48.81 17.73 -3.67
CA TRP A 150 49.11 17.91 -2.26
C TRP A 150 49.32 16.55 -1.57
N LYS A 151 50.42 16.45 -0.83
CA LYS A 151 50.85 15.24 -0.12
C LYS A 151 50.93 15.52 1.37
N ARG A 152 50.57 14.51 2.17
CA ARG A 152 50.80 14.55 3.62
C ARG A 152 52.29 14.41 3.91
N THR A 153 52.83 15.35 4.70
CA THR A 153 54.26 15.46 5.03
C THR A 153 54.63 14.89 6.40
N GLY A 154 53.65 14.74 7.31
CA GLY A 154 53.86 14.22 8.67
C GLY A 154 52.72 13.32 9.16
N PRO A 155 52.74 12.89 10.44
CA PRO A 155 51.62 12.17 11.05
C PRO A 155 50.37 13.05 11.14
N VAL A 156 49.21 12.43 11.29
CA VAL A 156 47.96 13.14 11.57
C VAL A 156 48.02 13.70 12.98
N GLY A 157 47.84 15.01 13.12
CA GLY A 157 47.76 15.68 14.41
C GLY A 157 46.37 15.53 15.00
N HIS A 158 46.31 15.48 16.34
CA HIS A 158 45.08 15.39 17.11
C HIS A 158 45.08 16.45 18.21
N LEU A 159 43.91 16.98 18.51
CA LEU A 159 43.70 17.82 19.68
C LEU A 159 43.40 16.92 20.88
N ASP A 160 43.66 17.42 22.09
CA ASP A 160 43.12 16.81 23.29
C ASP A 160 41.68 17.27 23.58
N SER A 161 41.05 16.66 24.59
CA SER A 161 39.67 16.96 24.99
C SER A 161 39.43 18.43 25.37
N LYS A 162 40.40 19.08 26.01
CA LYS A 162 40.30 20.48 26.44
C LYS A 162 40.52 21.43 25.26
N GLU A 163 41.55 21.17 24.44
CA GLU A 163 41.84 21.93 23.23
C GLU A 163 40.65 21.90 22.25
N SER A 164 40.01 20.73 22.09
CA SER A 164 38.81 20.53 21.27
C SER A 164 37.60 21.28 21.85
N THR A 165 37.38 21.20 23.17
CA THR A 165 36.28 21.91 23.82
C THR A 165 36.37 23.42 23.60
N ALA A 166 37.56 24.00 23.80
CA ALA A 166 37.80 25.42 23.58
C ALA A 166 37.65 25.81 22.09
N LEU A 167 38.07 24.95 21.15
CA LEU A 167 37.89 25.18 19.72
C LEU A 167 36.40 25.25 19.36
N VAL A 168 35.61 24.29 19.83
CA VAL A 168 34.17 24.21 19.53
C VAL A 168 33.42 25.44 20.05
N GLU A 169 33.77 25.95 21.23
CA GLU A 169 33.18 27.17 21.80
C GLU A 169 33.50 28.43 20.98
N GLU A 170 34.75 28.58 20.54
CA GLU A 170 35.18 29.72 19.71
C GLU A 170 34.58 29.65 18.30
N VAL A 171 34.53 28.46 17.69
CA VAL A 171 33.84 28.25 16.41
C VAL A 171 32.34 28.54 16.56
N GLY A 172 31.70 28.07 17.63
CA GLY A 172 30.30 28.35 17.92
C GLY A 172 30.03 29.86 18.01
N THR A 173 30.87 30.58 18.77
CA THR A 173 30.77 32.05 18.92
C THR A 173 30.98 32.76 17.58
N TRP A 174 31.99 32.37 16.82
CA TRP A 174 32.28 32.94 15.50
C TRP A 174 31.10 32.75 14.53
N ARG A 175 30.46 31.58 14.51
CA ARG A 175 29.31 31.28 13.63
C ARG A 175 28.11 32.21 13.84
N TYR A 176 27.92 32.76 15.04
CA TYR A 176 26.88 33.77 15.30
C TYR A 176 27.21 35.16 14.75
N SER A 177 28.48 35.43 14.45
CA SER A 177 28.98 36.73 13.97
C SER A 177 29.14 36.84 12.46
N VAL A 178 28.99 35.73 11.72
CA VAL A 178 29.21 35.66 10.27
C VAL A 178 28.01 35.06 9.53
N ASP A 179 27.99 35.21 8.21
CA ASP A 179 26.95 34.63 7.36
C ASP A 179 27.01 33.09 7.37
N SER A 180 25.85 32.44 7.29
CA SER A 180 25.75 30.97 7.21
C SER A 180 26.53 30.32 6.07
N ARG A 181 26.82 31.07 4.99
CA ARG A 181 27.64 30.65 3.84
C ARG A 181 29.11 30.46 4.20
N GLU A 182 29.57 31.07 5.30
CA GLU A 182 30.96 30.95 5.76
C GLU A 182 31.16 29.74 6.70
N HIS A 183 30.10 29.20 7.30
CA HIS A 183 30.19 28.18 8.36
C HIS A 183 30.91 26.88 7.97
N GLY A 184 31.11 26.63 6.68
CA GLY A 184 31.83 25.45 6.18
C GLY A 184 33.35 25.61 6.13
N PHE A 185 33.88 26.83 6.05
CA PHE A 185 35.30 27.09 5.77
C PHE A 185 35.79 28.34 6.50
N PHE A 186 36.89 28.22 7.25
CA PHE A 186 37.38 29.27 8.13
C PHE A 186 38.86 29.17 8.41
N LEU A 187 39.44 30.17 9.07
CA LEU A 187 40.81 30.19 9.56
C LEU A 187 40.82 29.98 11.06
N ALA A 188 41.83 29.30 11.57
CA ALA A 188 42.04 29.13 13.00
C ALA A 188 43.51 29.34 13.35
N LYS A 189 43.79 29.99 14.48
CA LYS A 189 45.14 30.08 15.05
C LYS A 189 45.16 29.88 16.56
N LYS A 190 46.31 29.42 17.07
CA LYS A 190 46.61 29.40 18.50
C LYS A 190 47.28 30.73 18.88
N ALA A 191 46.54 31.63 19.53
CA ALA A 191 47.06 32.91 20.03
C ALA A 191 47.67 32.71 21.43
N ARG A 192 48.93 33.12 21.61
CA ARG A 192 49.71 32.98 22.86
C ARG A 192 50.10 34.34 23.43
N GLY A 193 50.32 34.43 24.74
CA GLY A 193 50.83 35.65 25.39
C GLY A 193 49.80 36.78 25.53
N GLU A 194 50.19 38.04 25.27
CA GLU A 194 49.31 39.22 25.43
C GLU A 194 48.11 39.23 24.47
N GLU A 195 48.21 38.55 23.32
CA GLU A 195 47.08 38.40 22.38
C GLU A 195 45.93 37.56 22.96
N ALA A 196 46.23 36.63 23.87
CA ALA A 196 45.21 35.80 24.52
C ALA A 196 44.36 36.58 25.56
N LYS A 197 44.83 37.74 26.03
CA LYS A 197 44.22 38.53 27.13
C LYS A 197 43.17 39.55 26.69
N ARG A 198 42.84 39.64 25.39
CA ARG A 198 42.03 40.75 24.81
C ARG A 198 40.50 40.63 24.96
N ARG A 199 39.96 39.61 25.65
CA ARG A 199 38.52 39.52 26.01
C ARG A 199 38.35 39.03 27.46
N SER A 200 37.29 39.52 28.10
CA SER A 200 36.77 39.39 29.48
C SER A 200 37.49 38.45 30.48
N PRO A 201 37.69 38.84 31.76
CA PRO A 201 38.27 38.01 32.84
C PRO A 201 37.49 36.74 33.24
N LEU A 202 36.40 36.41 32.53
CA LEU A 202 35.48 35.30 32.82
C LEU A 202 35.76 34.03 31.97
N ASP A 203 36.75 34.06 31.06
CA ASP A 203 37.16 32.92 30.22
C ASP A 203 38.22 32.05 30.95
N ASP A 204 37.80 31.13 31.82
CA ASP A 204 38.70 30.22 32.57
C ASP A 204 39.46 29.23 31.64
N ASN A 205 38.96 28.95 30.44
CA ASN A 205 39.47 27.91 29.53
C ASN A 205 40.87 28.20 28.95
N ALA A 206 41.23 29.46 28.69
CA ALA A 206 42.51 29.83 28.09
C ALA A 206 43.71 29.58 29.05
N THR A 207 43.44 29.60 30.35
CA THR A 207 44.43 29.40 31.42
C THR A 207 44.89 27.95 31.53
N GLU A 208 44.08 26.98 31.09
CA GLU A 208 44.37 25.54 31.22
C GLU A 208 45.14 24.95 30.03
N ILE A 209 44.88 25.40 28.80
CA ILE A 209 45.52 24.86 27.57
C ILE A 209 46.71 25.69 27.06
N GLY A 210 46.99 26.83 27.68
CA GLY A 210 48.18 27.66 27.41
C GLY A 210 48.12 28.50 26.14
N TYR A 211 46.97 28.56 25.46
CA TYR A 211 46.71 29.41 24.31
C TYR A 211 45.18 29.63 24.15
N ARG A 212 44.77 30.60 23.32
CA ARG A 212 43.37 30.81 22.94
C ARG A 212 43.18 30.52 21.44
N TRP A 213 42.10 29.84 21.09
CA TRP A 213 41.70 29.73 19.69
C TRP A 213 41.15 31.06 19.20
N GLN A 214 41.64 31.55 18.07
CA GLN A 214 41.04 32.65 17.34
C GLN A 214 40.57 32.14 15.99
N ILE A 215 39.30 32.42 15.67
CA ILE A 215 38.64 32.00 14.43
C ILE A 215 38.41 33.24 13.55
N GLY A 216 38.67 33.10 12.26
CA GLY A 216 38.51 34.16 11.26
C GLY A 216 37.87 33.66 9.97
N SER A 217 37.35 34.58 9.18
CA SER A 217 36.83 34.28 7.84
C SER A 217 37.99 34.00 6.88
N LEU A 218 37.73 33.28 5.78
CA LEU A 218 38.77 33.01 4.76
C LEU A 218 39.39 34.29 4.17
N LYS A 219 38.62 35.36 4.05
CA LYS A 219 39.10 36.66 3.55
C LYS A 219 40.22 37.25 4.42
N ASP A 220 40.15 37.01 5.73
CA ASP A 220 41.04 37.63 6.71
C ASP A 220 42.49 37.15 6.53
N PHE A 221 42.72 36.06 5.78
CA PHE A 221 44.05 35.62 5.39
C PHE A 221 44.82 36.73 4.67
N GLU A 222 44.19 37.36 3.68
CA GLU A 222 44.80 38.43 2.87
C GLU A 222 44.97 39.72 3.70
N ASP A 223 44.15 39.90 4.73
CA ASP A 223 44.23 41.02 5.70
C ASP A 223 45.27 40.78 6.81
N GLY A 224 46.00 39.66 6.76
CA GLY A 224 47.10 39.39 7.69
C GLY A 224 46.68 38.70 8.98
N PHE A 225 45.62 37.89 8.98
CA PHE A 225 45.15 37.12 10.15
C PHE A 225 46.27 36.32 10.84
N PHE A 226 47.23 35.80 10.07
CA PHE A 226 48.37 35.01 10.56
C PHE A 226 49.67 35.80 10.78
N ASN A 227 49.64 37.14 10.65
CA ASN A 227 50.83 37.97 10.88
C ASN A 227 51.37 37.74 12.31
N ASN A 228 52.68 37.55 12.42
CA ASN A 228 53.39 37.30 13.69
C ASN A 228 52.98 36.01 14.45
N VAL A 229 52.29 35.07 13.79
CA VAL A 229 51.93 33.76 14.37
C VAL A 229 52.94 32.71 13.90
N ALA A 230 53.40 31.77 14.72
CA ALA A 230 54.30 30.70 14.28
C ALA A 230 53.61 29.74 13.29
N GLU A 231 54.33 29.12 12.33
CA GLU A 231 53.71 28.27 11.29
C GLU A 231 52.89 27.10 11.87
N GLU A 232 53.39 26.50 12.96
CA GLU A 232 52.78 25.41 13.72
C GLU A 232 51.43 25.79 14.37
N ASP A 233 51.18 27.08 14.56
CA ASP A 233 49.98 27.63 15.20
C ASP A 233 48.98 28.21 14.18
N ARG A 234 49.22 28.06 12.86
CA ARG A 234 48.34 28.53 11.76
C ARG A 234 47.59 27.37 11.11
N TYR A 235 46.26 27.47 11.01
CA TYR A 235 45.40 26.43 10.43
C TYR A 235 44.38 27.01 9.46
N VAL A 236 44.27 26.42 8.27
CA VAL A 236 43.11 26.62 7.39
C VAL A 236 42.15 25.47 7.66
N ALA A 237 40.91 25.79 7.99
CA ALA A 237 39.95 24.83 8.52
C ALA A 237 38.71 24.71 7.62
N PHE A 238 38.09 23.53 7.67
CA PHE A 238 36.79 23.31 7.07
C PHE A 238 36.01 22.28 7.88
N THR A 239 34.68 22.39 7.82
CA THR A 239 33.77 21.42 8.44
C THR A 239 33.85 20.10 7.68
N ASP A 240 34.36 19.07 8.33
CA ASP A 240 34.62 17.78 7.71
C ASP A 240 33.58 16.73 8.15
N PRO A 241 32.64 16.34 7.28
CA PRO A 241 31.72 15.24 7.55
C PRO A 241 32.36 13.84 7.52
N SER A 242 33.66 13.72 7.19
CA SER A 242 34.33 12.43 7.17
C SER A 242 34.63 11.89 8.57
N ASN A 243 34.31 10.61 8.79
CA ASN A 243 34.71 9.87 9.98
C ASN A 243 35.89 8.92 9.73
N TYR A 244 36.48 8.95 8.52
CA TYR A 244 37.70 8.17 8.25
C TYR A 244 38.88 8.76 9.04
N PRO A 245 39.72 7.92 9.66
CA PRO A 245 40.83 8.41 10.50
C PRO A 245 41.78 9.36 9.78
N GLU A 246 42.08 9.10 8.50
CA GLU A 246 43.07 9.86 7.73
C GLU A 246 42.53 10.50 6.45
N SER A 247 41.29 10.20 6.06
CA SER A 247 40.73 10.67 4.79
C SER A 247 39.76 11.83 5.03
N PRO A 248 40.11 13.08 4.69
CA PRO A 248 39.19 14.20 4.75
C PRO A 248 38.08 14.07 3.71
N SER A 249 36.95 14.75 3.92
CA SER A 249 35.88 14.77 2.93
C SER A 249 36.23 15.58 1.68
N TRP A 250 35.42 15.32 0.65
CA TRP A 250 35.58 15.79 -0.72
C TRP A 250 35.85 17.29 -0.91
N PRO A 251 35.24 18.24 -0.15
CA PRO A 251 35.39 19.69 -0.38
C PRO A 251 36.82 20.22 -0.20
N LEU A 252 37.66 19.52 0.55
CA LEU A 252 39.05 19.95 0.77
C LEU A 252 39.81 20.14 -0.56
N ARG A 253 39.47 19.39 -1.61
CA ARG A 253 40.08 19.56 -2.95
C ARG A 253 39.93 21.00 -3.47
N ASN A 254 38.74 21.58 -3.34
CA ASN A 254 38.46 22.94 -3.81
C ASN A 254 39.17 23.98 -2.93
N LEU A 255 39.18 23.77 -1.61
CA LEU A 255 39.89 24.63 -0.67
C LEU A 255 41.40 24.67 -0.96
N LEU A 256 42.01 23.54 -1.31
CA LEU A 256 43.44 23.48 -1.67
C LEU A 256 43.79 24.26 -2.94
N ILE A 257 42.85 24.38 -3.88
CA ILE A 257 43.02 25.25 -5.06
C ILE A 257 43.01 26.72 -4.64
N LEU A 258 42.10 27.13 -3.76
CA LEU A 258 42.07 28.48 -3.19
C LEU A 258 43.38 28.79 -2.46
N ILE A 259 43.83 27.89 -1.58
CA ILE A 259 45.08 28.06 -0.81
C ILE A 259 46.29 28.25 -1.73
N ARG A 260 46.40 27.43 -2.78
CA ARG A 260 47.50 27.58 -3.75
C ARG A 260 47.40 28.91 -4.50
N HIS A 261 46.24 29.19 -5.07
CA HIS A 261 46.07 30.29 -6.03
C HIS A 261 46.09 31.67 -5.34
N ARG A 262 45.31 31.83 -4.27
CA ARG A 262 45.12 33.10 -3.57
C ARG A 262 46.15 33.29 -2.46
N TYR A 263 46.30 32.29 -1.59
CA TYR A 263 47.21 32.41 -0.44
C TYR A 263 48.67 32.17 -0.81
N ARG A 264 48.95 31.63 -2.01
CA ARG A 264 50.29 31.35 -2.53
C ARG A 264 51.12 30.49 -1.58
N LEU A 265 50.47 29.58 -0.86
CA LEU A 265 51.12 28.63 0.05
C LEU A 265 51.42 27.31 -0.64
N SER A 266 52.65 26.82 -0.49
CA SER A 266 53.06 25.47 -0.91
C SER A 266 53.07 24.46 0.24
N LYS A 267 52.88 24.94 1.49
CA LYS A 267 52.80 24.16 2.72
C LYS A 267 51.69 24.76 3.60
N VAL A 268 50.83 23.91 4.16
CA VAL A 268 49.69 24.34 4.97
C VAL A 268 49.31 23.27 5.99
N GLN A 269 48.78 23.69 7.15
CA GLN A 269 48.12 22.79 8.08
C GLN A 269 46.60 22.90 7.90
N ILE A 270 45.97 21.78 7.53
CA ILE A 270 44.52 21.70 7.38
C ILE A 270 43.91 21.17 8.67
N LEU A 271 43.01 21.94 9.28
CA LEU A 271 42.18 21.48 10.39
C LEU A 271 40.85 20.93 9.84
N CYS A 272 40.71 19.61 9.83
CA CYS A 272 39.45 18.95 9.49
C CYS A 272 38.55 18.98 10.72
N TYR A 273 37.65 19.96 10.77
CA TYR A 273 36.78 20.20 11.92
C TYR A 273 35.63 19.19 11.95
N ARG A 274 35.70 18.22 12.87
CA ARG A 274 34.77 17.08 13.00
C ARG A 274 33.98 17.07 14.31
N ASP A 275 34.25 18.04 15.17
CA ASP A 275 33.65 18.11 16.50
C ASP A 275 32.26 18.74 16.46
N THR A 276 31.41 18.32 17.40
CA THR A 276 30.05 18.83 17.58
C THR A 276 29.87 19.35 18.99
N GLN A 277 28.93 20.29 19.19
CA GLN A 277 28.69 20.90 20.50
C GLN A 277 28.40 19.87 21.60
N SER A 278 27.64 18.81 21.27
CA SER A 278 27.24 17.75 22.19
C SER A 278 28.39 16.81 22.57
N ARG A 279 29.41 16.68 21.71
CA ARG A 279 30.55 15.75 21.88
C ARG A 279 31.91 16.44 21.79
N ARG A 280 31.96 17.72 22.16
CA ARG A 280 33.15 18.58 22.06
C ARG A 280 34.39 18.07 22.81
N HIS A 281 34.20 17.18 23.78
CA HIS A 281 35.28 16.57 24.57
C HIS A 281 35.92 15.35 23.89
N GLU A 282 35.34 14.80 22.81
CA GLU A 282 35.84 13.60 22.13
C GLU A 282 37.03 13.88 21.20
N ALA A 283 37.31 15.15 20.89
CA ALA A 283 38.45 15.60 20.09
C ALA A 283 38.63 14.83 18.77
N ARG A 284 37.56 14.82 17.98
CA ARG A 284 37.46 14.07 16.72
C ARG A 284 38.13 14.79 15.55
N SER A 285 38.31 16.11 15.66
CA SER A 285 39.00 16.89 14.62
C SER A 285 40.42 16.40 14.42
N ILE A 286 40.87 16.41 13.17
CA ILE A 286 42.22 16.00 12.80
C ILE A 286 42.97 17.13 12.11
N ILE A 287 44.28 17.15 12.27
CA ILE A 287 45.17 18.14 11.65
C ILE A 287 46.04 17.43 10.62
N LEU A 288 45.99 17.90 9.38
CA LEU A 288 46.75 17.35 8.26
C LEU A 288 47.82 18.33 7.81
N PRO A 289 49.12 18.06 8.07
CA PRO A 289 50.21 18.83 7.50
C PRO A 289 50.41 18.44 6.04
N LEU A 290 50.11 19.36 5.12
CA LEU A 290 50.16 19.14 3.68
C LEU A 290 51.22 20.03 3.03
N ALA A 291 51.88 19.49 2.02
CA ALA A 291 52.72 20.28 1.12
C ALA A 291 52.57 19.78 -0.32
N MET A 292 52.86 20.64 -1.27
CA MET A 292 52.98 20.31 -2.68
C MET A 292 54.43 20.46 -3.14
N ASP A 293 54.77 19.80 -4.23
CA ASP A 293 56.10 19.93 -4.85
C ASP A 293 56.31 21.39 -5.31
N GLN A 294 57.57 21.85 -5.34
CA GLN A 294 57.88 23.24 -5.74
C GLN A 294 57.44 23.49 -7.19
N VAL A 295 56.81 24.65 -7.41
CA VAL A 295 56.36 25.12 -8.73
C VAL A 295 56.90 26.52 -9.01
N GLU A 296 57.18 26.80 -10.28
CA GLU A 296 57.68 28.12 -10.73
C GLU A 296 56.65 29.23 -10.52
N ASN A 297 55.35 28.92 -10.69
CA ASN A 297 54.25 29.85 -10.45
C ASN A 297 53.16 29.20 -9.58
N MET A 298 52.80 29.90 -8.49
CA MET A 298 51.71 29.51 -7.61
C MET A 298 50.33 29.81 -8.22
N GLU A 299 50.26 30.79 -9.11
CA GLU A 299 49.05 31.11 -9.86
C GLU A 299 48.77 30.03 -10.90
N ILE A 300 47.50 29.70 -11.09
CA ILE A 300 47.05 28.68 -12.03
C ILE A 300 46.34 29.44 -13.16
N ALA A 301 46.86 29.32 -14.38
CA ALA A 301 46.37 30.08 -15.52
C ALA A 301 45.05 29.54 -16.09
N GLU A 302 44.91 28.21 -16.13
CA GLU A 302 43.74 27.52 -16.69
C GLU A 302 42.95 26.78 -15.62
N MET A 303 41.65 26.60 -15.85
CA MET A 303 40.80 25.86 -14.94
C MET A 303 41.31 24.42 -14.78
N PRO A 304 41.56 23.95 -13.55
CA PRO A 304 41.98 22.58 -13.34
C PRO A 304 40.90 21.57 -13.72
N LYS A 305 41.31 20.31 -13.97
CA LYS A 305 40.38 19.21 -14.29
C LYS A 305 39.33 19.05 -13.19
N VAL A 306 38.06 18.91 -13.61
CA VAL A 306 36.91 18.74 -12.72
C VAL A 306 36.40 17.30 -12.70
N THR A 307 36.07 16.79 -11.51
CA THR A 307 35.35 15.50 -11.34
C THR A 307 34.34 15.60 -10.20
N GLY A 308 33.44 14.61 -10.05
CA GLY A 308 32.52 14.61 -8.90
C GLY A 308 31.21 13.86 -9.02
N TRP A 309 30.92 13.18 -10.13
CA TRP A 309 29.69 12.38 -10.25
C TRP A 309 29.61 11.30 -9.16
N GLU A 310 28.47 11.24 -8.48
CA GLU A 310 28.24 10.32 -7.38
C GLU A 310 28.22 8.87 -7.89
N ARG A 311 28.78 7.95 -7.09
CA ARG A 311 28.70 6.52 -7.34
C ARG A 311 27.44 5.93 -6.70
N ASN A 312 26.88 4.89 -7.32
CA ASN A 312 25.82 4.10 -6.70
C ASN A 312 26.39 3.20 -5.59
N LEU A 313 25.52 2.46 -4.89
CA LEU A 313 25.92 1.54 -3.82
C LEU A 313 26.86 0.42 -4.30
N SER A 314 26.84 0.08 -5.59
CA SER A 314 27.72 -0.91 -6.22
C SER A 314 29.08 -0.33 -6.64
N GLY A 315 29.30 0.98 -6.46
CA GLY A 315 30.54 1.67 -6.83
C GLY A 315 30.58 2.19 -8.27
N ASP A 316 29.52 2.03 -9.06
CA ASP A 316 29.45 2.46 -10.45
C ASP A 316 29.01 3.92 -10.58
N LEU A 317 29.50 4.59 -11.63
CA LEU A 317 29.05 5.93 -12.03
C LEU A 317 27.72 5.82 -12.77
N ARG A 318 26.62 5.70 -12.02
CA ARG A 318 25.26 5.54 -12.56
C ARG A 318 24.24 6.31 -11.74
N ALA A 319 23.27 6.88 -12.44
CA ALA A 319 22.09 7.51 -11.84
C ALA A 319 21.29 6.54 -10.96
N ARG A 320 20.62 7.09 -9.94
CA ARG A 320 19.74 6.39 -9.01
C ARG A 320 18.27 6.56 -9.40
N ILE A 321 17.43 5.67 -8.88
CA ILE A 321 15.98 5.68 -9.08
C ILE A 321 15.31 5.51 -7.71
N ALA A 322 14.48 6.47 -7.33
CA ALA A 322 13.57 6.34 -6.19
C ALA A 322 12.16 5.98 -6.68
N ASN A 323 11.56 4.93 -6.10
CA ASN A 323 10.17 4.55 -6.37
C ASN A 323 9.29 5.06 -5.22
N LEU A 324 8.40 6.00 -5.55
CA LEU A 324 7.55 6.70 -4.58
C LEU A 324 6.09 6.26 -4.69
N GLY A 325 5.78 5.26 -5.53
CA GLY A 325 4.41 4.82 -5.79
C GLY A 325 3.69 4.36 -4.53
N GLU A 326 4.38 3.72 -3.59
CA GLU A 326 3.77 3.27 -2.32
C GLU A 326 3.34 4.43 -1.41
N TYR A 327 3.92 5.61 -1.56
CA TYR A 327 3.68 6.77 -0.71
C TYR A 327 2.81 7.83 -1.37
N MET A 328 2.68 7.79 -2.70
CA MET A 328 2.06 8.87 -3.48
C MET A 328 0.93 8.41 -4.41
N ASP A 329 0.78 7.11 -4.70
CA ASP A 329 -0.32 6.59 -5.53
C ASP A 329 -1.60 6.44 -4.68
N PRO A 330 -2.65 7.25 -4.93
CA PRO A 330 -3.87 7.21 -4.13
C PRO A 330 -4.57 5.84 -4.14
N VAL A 331 -4.46 5.09 -5.23
CA VAL A 331 -5.07 3.76 -5.35
C VAL A 331 -4.36 2.75 -4.44
N ARG A 332 -3.03 2.79 -4.43
CA ARG A 332 -2.23 1.92 -3.54
C ARG A 332 -2.41 2.30 -2.07
N LEU A 333 -2.51 3.59 -1.77
CA LEU A 333 -2.78 4.07 -0.41
C LEU A 333 -4.14 3.57 0.09
N ALA A 334 -5.17 3.62 -0.75
CA ALA A 334 -6.49 3.08 -0.43
C ALA A 334 -6.45 1.56 -0.20
N ASP A 335 -5.76 0.81 -1.06
CA ASP A 335 -5.58 -0.64 -0.92
C ASP A 335 -4.86 -1.01 0.39
N GLN A 336 -3.77 -0.32 0.72
CA GLN A 336 -3.04 -0.52 1.98
C GLN A 336 -3.90 -0.19 3.20
N ALA A 337 -4.71 0.86 3.15
CA ALA A 337 -5.58 1.26 4.26
C ALA A 337 -6.69 0.21 4.52
N VAL A 338 -7.31 -0.33 3.46
CA VAL A 338 -8.30 -1.41 3.57
C VAL A 338 -7.67 -2.68 4.14
N ASP A 339 -6.53 -3.12 3.59
CA ASP A 339 -5.84 -4.32 4.06
C ASP A 339 -5.34 -4.16 5.51
N LEU A 340 -4.93 -2.95 5.92
CA LEU A 340 -4.54 -2.67 7.29
C LEU A 340 -5.71 -2.82 8.27
N ASN A 341 -6.93 -2.37 7.91
CA ASN A 341 -8.10 -2.49 8.77
C ASN A 341 -8.41 -3.97 9.10
N LEU A 342 -8.38 -4.83 8.08
CA LEU A 342 -8.58 -6.27 8.24
C LEU A 342 -7.45 -6.92 9.04
N LYS A 343 -6.18 -6.56 8.76
CA LYS A 343 -5.02 -7.04 9.54
C LYS A 343 -5.10 -6.65 11.00
N LEU A 344 -5.65 -5.47 11.33
CA LEU A 344 -5.88 -5.06 12.71
C LEU A 344 -6.90 -5.95 13.42
N MET A 345 -7.96 -6.41 12.74
CA MET A 345 -8.90 -7.40 13.30
C MET A 345 -8.17 -8.71 13.63
N LYS A 346 -7.37 -9.22 12.68
CA LYS A 346 -6.54 -10.42 12.88
C LYS A 346 -5.60 -10.26 14.08
N TRP A 347 -4.79 -9.21 14.11
CA TRP A 347 -3.77 -9.04 15.16
C TRP A 347 -4.34 -8.77 16.55
N ARG A 348 -5.47 -8.05 16.64
CA ARG A 348 -6.03 -7.63 17.93
C ARG A 348 -7.05 -8.62 18.50
N LEU A 349 -7.82 -9.31 17.66
CA LEU A 349 -9.00 -10.05 18.09
C LEU A 349 -8.95 -11.53 17.72
N SER A 350 -8.52 -11.88 16.51
CA SER A 350 -8.54 -13.27 16.01
C SER A 350 -7.25 -13.62 15.26
N PRO A 351 -6.17 -14.00 15.97
CA PRO A 351 -4.84 -14.18 15.36
C PRO A 351 -4.75 -15.27 14.29
N ASN A 352 -5.62 -16.28 14.37
CA ASN A 352 -5.70 -17.40 13.42
C ASN A 352 -6.65 -17.14 12.25
N LEU A 353 -7.24 -15.95 12.15
CA LEU A 353 -8.02 -15.53 10.99
C LEU A 353 -7.14 -15.51 9.73
N ASP A 354 -7.55 -16.24 8.70
CA ASP A 354 -6.97 -16.21 7.37
C ASP A 354 -7.74 -15.19 6.50
N LEU A 355 -7.09 -14.06 6.21
CA LEU A 355 -7.66 -13.01 5.36
C LEU A 355 -7.37 -13.26 3.89
N ASP A 356 -6.32 -14.02 3.58
CA ASP A 356 -5.87 -14.23 2.20
C ASP A 356 -6.84 -15.18 1.49
N VAL A 357 -7.36 -16.21 2.18
CA VAL A 357 -8.42 -17.08 1.62
C VAL A 357 -9.67 -16.30 1.23
N VAL A 358 -10.03 -15.25 1.97
CA VAL A 358 -11.19 -14.40 1.65
C VAL A 358 -10.88 -13.50 0.45
N LYS A 359 -9.68 -12.92 0.43
CA LYS A 359 -9.18 -12.06 -0.66
C LYS A 359 -9.17 -12.79 -2.00
N ASP A 360 -8.73 -14.04 -2.00
CA ASP A 360 -8.49 -14.85 -3.19
C ASP A 360 -9.76 -15.56 -3.72
N THR A 361 -10.80 -15.71 -2.89
CA THR A 361 -12.05 -16.38 -3.27
C THR A 361 -12.79 -15.60 -4.37
N ARG A 362 -13.12 -16.29 -5.47
CA ARG A 362 -13.94 -15.74 -6.56
C ARG A 362 -15.43 -15.95 -6.27
N CYS A 363 -16.17 -14.86 -6.14
CA CYS A 363 -17.59 -14.88 -5.79
C CYS A 363 -18.46 -14.59 -7.02
N LEU A 364 -19.32 -15.53 -7.41
CA LEU A 364 -20.36 -15.34 -8.42
C LEU A 364 -21.67 -14.98 -7.73
N LEU A 365 -22.22 -13.81 -8.03
CA LEU A 365 -23.49 -13.32 -7.49
C LEU A 365 -24.60 -13.45 -8.54
N LEU A 366 -25.45 -14.46 -8.40
CA LEU A 366 -26.63 -14.67 -9.24
C LEU A 366 -27.78 -13.82 -8.70
N GLY A 367 -27.90 -12.61 -9.23
CA GLY A 367 -28.81 -11.55 -8.80
C GLY A 367 -28.04 -10.30 -8.37
N ALA A 368 -28.30 -9.18 -9.03
CA ALA A 368 -27.75 -7.85 -8.71
C ALA A 368 -28.82 -6.92 -8.08
N GLY A 369 -29.93 -7.50 -7.60
CA GLY A 369 -30.98 -6.79 -6.87
C GLY A 369 -30.56 -6.40 -5.44
N THR A 370 -31.55 -6.37 -4.54
CA THR A 370 -31.38 -5.94 -3.14
C THR A 370 -30.31 -6.77 -2.41
N LEU A 371 -30.39 -8.10 -2.51
CA LEU A 371 -29.42 -9.01 -1.90
C LEU A 371 -28.03 -8.86 -2.54
N GLY A 372 -27.92 -8.91 -3.88
CA GLY A 372 -26.64 -8.77 -4.60
C GLY A 372 -25.88 -7.50 -4.25
N SER A 373 -26.60 -6.38 -4.13
CA SER A 373 -26.02 -5.09 -3.75
C SER A 373 -25.47 -5.06 -2.32
N HIS A 374 -26.17 -5.68 -1.37
CA HIS A 374 -25.69 -5.74 0.03
C HIS A 374 -24.59 -6.78 0.21
N VAL A 375 -24.73 -7.98 -0.38
CA VAL A 375 -23.73 -9.05 -0.32
C VAL A 375 -22.39 -8.59 -0.88
N SER A 376 -22.37 -7.95 -2.04
CA SER A 376 -21.12 -7.46 -2.65
C SER A 376 -20.42 -6.39 -1.82
N ARG A 377 -21.16 -5.46 -1.19
CA ARG A 377 -20.57 -4.48 -0.25
C ARG A 377 -19.96 -5.15 0.97
N ASN A 378 -20.64 -6.16 1.54
CA ASN A 378 -20.13 -6.91 2.68
C ASN A 378 -18.89 -7.74 2.30
N LEU A 379 -18.89 -8.38 1.13
CA LEU A 379 -17.72 -9.10 0.60
C LEU A 379 -16.52 -8.18 0.40
N MET A 380 -16.73 -7.00 -0.17
CA MET A 380 -15.68 -5.98 -0.34
C MET A 380 -15.12 -5.52 1.01
N ALA A 381 -15.99 -5.31 2.00
CA ALA A 381 -15.57 -4.93 3.36
C ALA A 381 -14.71 -6.01 4.02
N TRP A 382 -14.96 -7.29 3.73
CA TRP A 382 -14.14 -8.44 4.13
C TRP A 382 -12.87 -8.64 3.29
N GLY A 383 -12.67 -7.81 2.26
CA GLY A 383 -11.47 -7.83 1.44
C GLY A 383 -11.54 -8.73 0.20
N ALA A 384 -12.71 -9.30 -0.14
CA ALA A 384 -12.87 -10.06 -1.38
C ALA A 384 -12.54 -9.17 -2.60
N ARG A 385 -11.72 -9.69 -3.52
CA ARG A 385 -11.25 -8.91 -4.69
C ARG A 385 -11.94 -9.27 -6.00
N LYS A 386 -12.56 -10.45 -6.11
CA LYS A 386 -13.11 -10.96 -7.38
C LYS A 386 -14.61 -11.21 -7.24
N ILE A 387 -15.43 -10.32 -7.80
CA ILE A 387 -16.89 -10.39 -7.71
C ILE A 387 -17.53 -10.23 -9.09
N THR A 388 -18.26 -11.25 -9.52
CA THR A 388 -18.96 -11.26 -10.80
C THR A 388 -20.47 -11.25 -10.59
N PHE A 389 -21.17 -10.32 -11.25
CA PHE A 389 -22.63 -10.22 -11.18
C PHE A 389 -23.29 -10.86 -12.39
N VAL A 390 -24.40 -11.55 -12.16
CA VAL A 390 -25.32 -12.06 -13.19
C VAL A 390 -26.71 -11.53 -12.90
N ASP A 391 -27.29 -10.77 -13.82
CA ASP A 391 -28.66 -10.26 -13.71
C ASP A 391 -29.18 -9.88 -15.10
N TYR A 392 -30.42 -10.21 -15.41
CA TYR A 392 -31.04 -9.89 -16.69
C TYR A 392 -31.73 -8.51 -16.71
N GLY A 393 -32.08 -7.97 -15.53
CA GLY A 393 -32.92 -6.80 -15.39
C GLY A 393 -32.19 -5.46 -15.56
N ASN A 394 -32.99 -4.42 -15.80
CA ASN A 394 -32.57 -3.03 -15.78
C ASN A 394 -32.92 -2.36 -14.45
N VAL A 395 -32.19 -1.29 -14.10
CA VAL A 395 -32.45 -0.48 -12.91
C VAL A 395 -33.75 0.30 -13.09
N SER A 396 -34.71 0.14 -12.17
CA SER A 396 -35.96 0.90 -12.14
C SER A 396 -35.94 1.98 -11.06
N PHE A 397 -36.81 3.00 -11.16
CA PHE A 397 -36.87 4.12 -10.21
C PHE A 397 -37.07 3.72 -8.74
N SER A 398 -37.69 2.58 -8.48
CA SER A 398 -37.88 2.04 -7.12
C SER A 398 -36.64 1.33 -6.56
N ASN A 399 -35.62 1.07 -7.38
CA ASN A 399 -34.46 0.27 -6.98
C ASN A 399 -33.44 1.02 -6.11
N PRO A 400 -32.99 2.25 -6.42
CA PRO A 400 -31.89 2.91 -5.69
C PRO A 400 -32.05 2.98 -4.17
N VAL A 401 -33.29 3.14 -3.68
CA VAL A 401 -33.58 3.22 -2.24
C VAL A 401 -33.47 1.87 -1.50
N ARG A 402 -33.40 0.75 -2.23
CA ARG A 402 -33.28 -0.62 -1.67
C ARG A 402 -32.01 -1.32 -2.12
N GLN A 403 -31.43 -0.92 -3.25
CA GLN A 403 -30.32 -1.59 -3.91
C GLN A 403 -29.11 -0.64 -3.88
N PRO A 404 -28.26 -0.70 -2.82
CA PRO A 404 -27.25 0.32 -2.52
C PRO A 404 -26.05 0.36 -3.49
N LEU A 405 -26.19 -0.18 -4.69
CA LEU A 405 -25.24 -0.03 -5.79
C LEU A 405 -25.79 0.84 -6.93
N PHE A 406 -27.03 1.30 -6.88
CA PHE A 406 -27.62 2.08 -7.96
C PHE A 406 -27.99 3.48 -7.49
N GLU A 407 -27.83 4.46 -8.38
CA GLU A 407 -28.21 5.85 -8.15
C GLU A 407 -29.42 6.23 -9.01
N PHE A 408 -30.03 7.39 -8.74
CA PHE A 408 -31.16 7.90 -9.52
C PHE A 408 -30.82 8.00 -11.02
N GLU A 409 -29.61 8.44 -11.35
CA GLU A 409 -29.12 8.56 -12.72
C GLU A 409 -29.10 7.22 -13.49
N ASP A 410 -29.01 6.09 -12.80
CA ASP A 410 -29.00 4.76 -13.42
C ASP A 410 -30.39 4.32 -13.88
N CYS A 411 -31.44 5.02 -13.46
CA CYS A 411 -32.83 4.74 -13.84
C CYS A 411 -33.27 5.44 -15.13
N LEU A 412 -32.49 6.44 -15.57
CA LEU A 412 -32.82 7.26 -16.74
C LEU A 412 -32.72 6.44 -18.03
N GLU A 413 -33.34 6.93 -19.11
CA GLU A 413 -33.27 6.32 -20.46
C GLU A 413 -33.73 4.85 -20.53
N GLY A 414 -34.68 4.46 -19.69
CA GLY A 414 -35.20 3.08 -19.63
C GLY A 414 -34.43 2.16 -18.69
N GLY A 415 -33.48 2.72 -17.92
CA GLY A 415 -32.72 2.00 -16.90
C GLY A 415 -31.52 1.28 -17.47
N LYS A 416 -30.37 1.44 -16.81
CA LYS A 416 -29.14 0.75 -17.19
C LYS A 416 -29.19 -0.74 -16.79
N PRO A 417 -28.47 -1.65 -17.48
CA PRO A 417 -28.41 -3.06 -17.09
C PRO A 417 -27.79 -3.23 -15.70
N LYS A 418 -28.48 -3.95 -14.80
CA LYS A 418 -28.11 -4.06 -13.38
C LYS A 418 -26.73 -4.67 -13.17
N ALA A 419 -26.44 -5.80 -13.82
CA ALA A 419 -25.19 -6.53 -13.61
C ALA A 419 -23.97 -5.66 -13.95
N ILE A 420 -23.98 -5.00 -15.11
CA ILE A 420 -22.89 -4.13 -15.57
C ILE A 420 -22.76 -2.92 -14.64
N ARG A 421 -23.89 -2.27 -14.31
CA ARG A 421 -23.88 -1.09 -13.46
C ARG A 421 -23.42 -1.38 -12.04
N ALA A 422 -23.78 -2.55 -11.50
CA ALA A 422 -23.32 -3.00 -10.18
C ALA A 422 -21.80 -3.14 -10.15
N ALA A 423 -21.20 -3.79 -11.16
CA ALA A 423 -19.75 -3.92 -11.28
C ALA A 423 -19.04 -2.56 -11.40
N GLU A 424 -19.55 -1.65 -12.23
CA GLU A 424 -18.99 -0.30 -12.37
C GLU A 424 -19.03 0.48 -11.05
N ASN A 425 -20.17 0.47 -10.35
CA ASN A 425 -20.32 1.20 -9.09
C ASN A 425 -19.51 0.56 -7.96
N LEU A 426 -19.28 -0.75 -7.99
CA LEU A 426 -18.37 -1.43 -7.06
C LEU A 426 -16.91 -0.97 -7.26
N ARG A 427 -16.47 -0.84 -8.52
CA ARG A 427 -15.14 -0.32 -8.87
C ARG A 427 -14.98 1.17 -8.53
N ARG A 428 -16.06 1.96 -8.59
CA ARG A 428 -16.06 3.35 -8.12
C ARG A 428 -15.85 3.46 -6.61
N ILE A 429 -16.38 2.50 -5.82
CA ILE A 429 -16.18 2.48 -4.36
C ILE A 429 -14.74 2.13 -4.02
N TYR A 430 -14.19 1.09 -4.65
CA TYR A 430 -12.82 0.65 -4.40
C TYR A 430 -12.15 0.22 -5.72
N PRO A 431 -11.19 1.02 -6.26
CA PRO A 431 -10.60 0.76 -7.57
C PRO A 431 -9.77 -0.53 -7.68
N GLY A 432 -9.35 -1.11 -6.56
CA GLY A 432 -8.57 -2.36 -6.53
C GLY A 432 -9.41 -3.64 -6.66
N ILE A 433 -10.73 -3.53 -6.86
CA ILE A 433 -11.60 -4.70 -7.06
C ILE A 433 -11.65 -5.13 -8.53
N GLU A 434 -11.55 -6.44 -8.75
CA GLU A 434 -11.79 -7.11 -10.02
C GLU A 434 -13.27 -7.51 -10.07
N THR A 435 -14.02 -6.87 -10.96
CA THR A 435 -15.47 -7.09 -11.04
C THR A 435 -15.98 -7.01 -12.46
N GLU A 436 -16.93 -7.88 -12.76
CA GLU A 436 -17.56 -8.06 -14.07
C GLU A 436 -19.08 -8.22 -13.91
N GLY A 437 -19.82 -7.89 -14.96
CA GLY A 437 -21.28 -7.97 -14.97
C GLY A 437 -21.80 -8.56 -16.26
N HIS A 438 -22.55 -9.66 -16.17
CA HIS A 438 -23.14 -10.37 -17.30
C HIS A 438 -24.66 -10.20 -17.32
N VAL A 439 -25.17 -9.66 -18.42
CA VAL A 439 -26.62 -9.58 -18.68
C VAL A 439 -27.08 -10.94 -19.19
N LEU A 440 -27.54 -11.78 -18.26
CA LEU A 440 -27.78 -13.19 -18.49
C LEU A 440 -29.07 -13.62 -17.79
N SER A 441 -29.97 -14.28 -18.53
CA SER A 441 -31.19 -14.86 -17.97
C SER A 441 -30.93 -16.28 -17.52
N VAL A 442 -31.13 -16.56 -16.23
CA VAL A 442 -31.05 -17.93 -15.71
C VAL A 442 -32.35 -18.66 -16.03
N PRO A 443 -32.31 -19.82 -16.71
CA PRO A 443 -33.50 -20.60 -17.02
C PRO A 443 -34.26 -21.05 -15.75
N MET A 444 -35.58 -20.89 -15.76
CA MET A 444 -36.47 -21.22 -14.63
C MET A 444 -37.11 -22.60 -14.83
N LEU A 445 -37.05 -23.46 -13.81
CA LEU A 445 -37.63 -24.80 -13.87
C LEU A 445 -39.13 -24.77 -14.23
N GLY A 446 -39.57 -25.62 -15.15
CA GLY A 446 -40.98 -25.72 -15.56
C GLY A 446 -41.49 -24.62 -16.48
N HIS A 447 -40.61 -23.69 -16.90
CA HIS A 447 -40.89 -22.66 -17.91
C HIS A 447 -40.17 -22.97 -19.22
N PRO A 448 -40.91 -23.26 -20.31
CA PRO A 448 -40.32 -23.48 -21.62
C PRO A 448 -39.59 -22.22 -22.12
N PHE A 449 -38.45 -22.40 -22.79
CA PHE A 449 -37.74 -21.31 -23.46
C PHE A 449 -38.42 -20.96 -24.78
N ALA A 450 -38.46 -19.67 -25.11
CA ALA A 450 -38.96 -19.19 -26.40
C ALA A 450 -37.93 -19.39 -27.55
N ASP A 451 -36.63 -19.32 -27.22
CA ASP A 451 -35.51 -19.48 -28.15
C ASP A 451 -34.48 -20.45 -27.56
N GLU A 452 -34.38 -21.64 -28.15
CA GLU A 452 -33.46 -22.69 -27.70
C GLU A 452 -31.99 -22.28 -27.87
N SER A 453 -31.65 -21.61 -28.97
CA SER A 453 -30.26 -21.24 -29.26
C SER A 453 -29.76 -20.23 -28.23
N LYS A 454 -30.58 -19.24 -27.89
CA LYS A 454 -30.27 -18.27 -26.85
C LYS A 454 -30.20 -18.96 -25.48
N ALA A 455 -31.18 -19.77 -25.12
CA ALA A 455 -31.20 -20.46 -23.83
C ALA A 455 -29.98 -21.39 -23.64
N LYS A 456 -29.53 -22.05 -24.71
CA LYS A 456 -28.30 -22.87 -24.70
C LYS A 456 -27.05 -22.01 -24.52
N THR A 457 -26.98 -20.86 -25.18
CA THR A 457 -25.85 -19.92 -25.04
C THR A 457 -25.78 -19.37 -23.61
N ASP A 458 -26.93 -18.97 -23.06
CA ASP A 458 -27.06 -18.49 -21.68
C ASP A 458 -26.67 -19.58 -20.68
N PHE A 459 -27.09 -20.83 -20.93
CA PHE A 459 -26.68 -21.99 -20.12
C PHE A 459 -25.17 -22.22 -20.13
N LEU A 460 -24.53 -22.19 -21.31
CA LEU A 460 -23.09 -22.42 -21.43
C LEU A 460 -22.29 -21.33 -20.72
N LEU A 461 -22.72 -20.07 -20.82
CA LEU A 461 -22.10 -18.97 -20.10
C LEU A 461 -22.29 -19.14 -18.58
N LEU A 462 -23.49 -19.52 -18.13
CA LEU A 462 -23.73 -19.78 -16.70
C LEU A 462 -22.82 -20.92 -16.18
N GLN A 463 -22.66 -21.99 -16.97
CA GLN A 463 -21.78 -23.11 -16.64
C GLN A 463 -20.33 -22.65 -16.51
N GLU A 464 -19.81 -21.91 -17.49
CA GLU A 464 -18.45 -21.34 -17.44
C GLU A 464 -18.26 -20.45 -16.20
N LEU A 465 -19.24 -19.61 -15.86
CA LEU A 465 -19.18 -18.76 -14.68
C LEU A 465 -19.17 -19.60 -13.39
N VAL A 466 -19.98 -20.65 -13.29
CA VAL A 466 -19.95 -21.56 -12.12
C VAL A 466 -18.60 -22.26 -12.01
N ASP A 467 -18.05 -22.75 -13.12
CA ASP A 467 -16.78 -23.49 -13.16
C ASP A 467 -15.59 -22.62 -12.75
N THR A 468 -15.59 -21.36 -13.20
CA THR A 468 -14.50 -20.40 -12.95
C THR A 468 -14.54 -19.75 -11.57
N HIS A 469 -15.65 -19.86 -10.82
CA HIS A 469 -15.80 -19.26 -9.49
C HIS A 469 -15.75 -20.29 -8.36
N ASP A 470 -15.42 -19.84 -7.15
CA ASP A 470 -15.21 -20.72 -5.99
C ASP A 470 -16.46 -20.77 -5.09
N ALA A 471 -17.15 -19.63 -4.94
CA ALA A 471 -18.39 -19.49 -4.19
C ALA A 471 -19.51 -18.91 -5.05
N ILE A 472 -20.67 -19.56 -5.06
CA ILE A 472 -21.84 -19.22 -5.86
C ILE A 472 -22.96 -18.75 -4.93
N PHE A 473 -23.40 -17.51 -5.10
CA PHE A 473 -24.48 -16.92 -4.32
C PHE A 473 -25.79 -16.91 -5.11
N LEU A 474 -26.81 -17.56 -4.56
CA LEU A 474 -28.16 -17.60 -5.10
C LEU A 474 -28.98 -16.49 -4.47
N LEU A 475 -29.06 -15.35 -5.17
CA LEU A 475 -29.66 -14.09 -4.70
C LEU A 475 -30.84 -13.67 -5.59
N MET A 476 -31.52 -14.67 -6.12
CA MET A 476 -32.54 -14.55 -7.16
C MET A 476 -33.93 -14.33 -6.56
N ASP A 477 -34.85 -13.79 -7.35
CA ASP A 477 -36.16 -13.35 -6.88
C ASP A 477 -37.19 -14.49 -6.76
N THR A 478 -36.97 -15.62 -7.43
CA THR A 478 -37.94 -16.75 -7.45
C THR A 478 -37.27 -18.09 -7.16
N ARG A 479 -38.06 -19.01 -6.64
CA ARG A 479 -37.61 -20.37 -6.32
C ARG A 479 -37.18 -21.16 -7.56
N GLU A 480 -37.93 -21.05 -8.66
CA GLU A 480 -37.69 -21.80 -9.90
C GLU A 480 -36.33 -21.45 -10.52
N SER A 481 -35.93 -20.19 -10.38
CA SER A 481 -34.67 -19.67 -10.92
C SER A 481 -33.44 -20.17 -10.14
N ARG A 482 -33.61 -20.55 -8.85
CA ARG A 482 -32.54 -21.13 -8.01
C ARG A 482 -32.21 -22.59 -8.35
N TRP A 483 -33.11 -23.29 -9.06
CA TRP A 483 -32.99 -24.74 -9.28
C TRP A 483 -31.73 -25.09 -10.08
N LEU A 484 -31.55 -24.50 -11.26
CA LEU A 484 -30.43 -24.82 -12.14
C LEU A 484 -29.06 -24.50 -11.49
N PRO A 485 -28.85 -23.30 -10.90
CA PRO A 485 -27.63 -23.03 -10.15
C PRO A 485 -27.37 -23.98 -8.98
N THR A 486 -28.42 -24.50 -8.34
CA THR A 486 -28.28 -25.50 -7.27
C THR A 486 -27.74 -26.82 -7.81
N VAL A 487 -28.30 -27.29 -8.93
CA VAL A 487 -27.83 -28.51 -9.63
C VAL A 487 -26.37 -28.35 -10.04
N MET A 488 -26.05 -27.25 -10.74
CA MET A 488 -24.68 -26.94 -11.21
C MET A 488 -23.68 -26.88 -10.05
N GLY A 489 -23.98 -26.10 -9.01
CA GLY A 489 -23.07 -25.93 -7.88
C GLY A 489 -22.84 -27.23 -7.09
N LYS A 490 -23.86 -28.09 -6.98
CA LYS A 490 -23.70 -29.42 -6.38
C LYS A 490 -22.88 -30.35 -7.26
N ALA A 491 -23.13 -30.36 -8.57
CA ALA A 491 -22.41 -31.20 -9.52
C ALA A 491 -20.90 -30.90 -9.54
N GLU A 492 -20.54 -29.61 -9.50
CA GLU A 492 -19.18 -29.08 -9.57
C GLU A 492 -18.51 -28.88 -8.18
N ASN A 493 -19.14 -29.38 -7.11
CA ASN A 493 -18.63 -29.30 -5.73
C ASN A 493 -18.24 -27.87 -5.28
N LYS A 494 -19.07 -26.89 -5.64
CA LYS A 494 -18.88 -25.46 -5.30
C LYS A 494 -19.44 -25.14 -3.91
N ILE A 495 -18.95 -24.07 -3.29
CA ILE A 495 -19.60 -23.49 -2.11
C ILE A 495 -20.85 -22.76 -2.61
N VAL A 496 -22.04 -23.26 -2.31
CA VAL A 496 -23.30 -22.61 -2.71
C VAL A 496 -23.97 -21.97 -1.51
N MET A 497 -24.17 -20.65 -1.59
CA MET A 497 -24.74 -19.78 -0.57
C MET A 497 -26.11 -19.31 -1.05
N ASN A 498 -27.17 -19.60 -0.32
CA ASN A 498 -28.54 -19.24 -0.71
C ASN A 498 -29.15 -18.29 0.32
N ALA A 499 -29.73 -17.19 -0.16
CA ALA A 499 -30.58 -16.32 0.64
C ALA A 499 -31.95 -16.11 -0.02
N ALA A 500 -33.00 -16.30 0.76
CA ALA A 500 -34.40 -16.13 0.38
C ALA A 500 -35.10 -15.19 1.36
N LEU A 501 -36.02 -14.37 0.87
CA LEU A 501 -36.70 -13.34 1.65
C LEU A 501 -38.21 -13.57 1.62
N GLY A 502 -38.84 -13.38 2.78
CA GLY A 502 -40.27 -13.18 2.93
C GLY A 502 -40.55 -11.74 3.38
N PHE A 503 -41.80 -11.43 3.69
CA PHE A 503 -42.20 -10.08 4.10
C PHE A 503 -41.38 -9.56 5.30
N ASP A 504 -41.33 -10.33 6.39
CA ASP A 504 -40.60 -10.03 7.63
C ASP A 504 -39.69 -11.19 8.09
N THR A 505 -39.47 -12.17 7.22
CA THR A 505 -38.64 -13.35 7.47
C THR A 505 -37.56 -13.50 6.42
N TYR A 506 -36.52 -14.27 6.74
CA TYR A 506 -35.48 -14.62 5.79
C TYR A 506 -34.91 -16.00 6.08
N VAL A 507 -34.35 -16.63 5.04
CA VAL A 507 -33.58 -17.87 5.13
C VAL A 507 -32.21 -17.61 4.53
N VAL A 508 -31.16 -17.90 5.28
CA VAL A 508 -29.76 -17.88 4.87
C VAL A 508 -29.21 -19.28 5.04
N MET A 509 -28.63 -19.88 4.00
CA MET A 509 -28.09 -21.23 4.12
C MET A 509 -26.93 -21.51 3.18
N ARG A 510 -26.13 -22.51 3.53
CA ARG A 510 -25.16 -23.14 2.63
C ARG A 510 -25.68 -24.51 2.18
N HIS A 511 -25.43 -24.90 0.94
CA HIS A 511 -25.75 -26.27 0.50
C HIS A 511 -24.69 -27.25 1.00
N GLY A 512 -25.09 -28.51 1.25
CA GLY A 512 -24.13 -29.57 1.52
C GLY A 512 -23.34 -29.95 0.28
N ALA A 513 -22.03 -30.11 0.43
CA ALA A 513 -21.15 -30.63 -0.61
C ALA A 513 -21.41 -32.13 -0.88
N PRO A 514 -21.07 -32.67 -2.06
CA PRO A 514 -21.05 -34.11 -2.27
C PRO A 514 -20.13 -34.81 -1.24
N PRO A 515 -20.60 -35.86 -0.56
CA PRO A 515 -19.79 -36.61 0.41
C PRO A 515 -18.59 -37.29 -0.28
N LYS A 516 -17.46 -37.39 0.43
CA LYS A 516 -16.21 -37.96 -0.09
C LYS A 516 -16.04 -39.46 0.17
N ASP A 517 -16.81 -39.99 1.11
CA ASP A 517 -16.74 -41.37 1.59
C ASP A 517 -17.71 -42.32 0.86
N GLY A 518 -18.41 -41.82 -0.15
CA GLY A 518 -19.42 -42.58 -0.90
C GLY A 518 -20.74 -42.78 -0.15
N SER A 519 -20.91 -42.16 1.02
CA SER A 519 -22.21 -42.11 1.71
C SER A 519 -23.18 -41.16 1.00
N GLU A 520 -24.45 -41.13 1.41
CA GLU A 520 -25.39 -40.07 1.02
C GLU A 520 -25.59 -39.01 2.13
N ASP A 521 -24.86 -39.13 3.25
CA ASP A 521 -25.03 -38.26 4.41
C ASP A 521 -24.30 -36.92 4.21
N THR A 522 -25.08 -35.89 3.91
CA THR A 522 -24.59 -34.52 3.79
C THR A 522 -25.71 -33.55 4.15
N LEU A 523 -25.40 -32.26 4.14
CA LEU A 523 -26.40 -31.23 4.37
C LEU A 523 -27.32 -31.09 3.14
N GLY A 524 -28.60 -30.82 3.41
CA GLY A 524 -29.58 -30.58 2.35
C GLY A 524 -29.27 -29.32 1.54
N CYS A 525 -29.82 -29.24 0.34
CA CYS A 525 -29.91 -27.98 -0.41
C CYS A 525 -31.25 -27.29 -0.12
N TYR A 526 -31.48 -26.13 -0.74
CA TYR A 526 -32.73 -25.37 -0.63
C TYR A 526 -34.00 -26.21 -0.93
N PHE A 527 -33.90 -27.20 -1.82
CA PHE A 527 -35.01 -28.05 -2.27
C PHE A 527 -35.17 -29.37 -1.50
N CYS A 528 -34.34 -29.66 -0.48
CA CYS A 528 -34.41 -30.94 0.25
C CYS A 528 -35.57 -31.02 1.26
N ASN A 529 -36.04 -29.87 1.77
CA ASN A 529 -37.04 -29.84 2.83
C ASN A 529 -38.47 -29.68 2.30
N ASP A 530 -38.70 -29.92 1.01
CA ASP A 530 -40.01 -29.77 0.38
C ASP A 530 -40.45 -31.07 -0.32
N VAL A 531 -41.75 -31.36 -0.23
CA VAL A 531 -42.40 -32.56 -0.80
C VAL A 531 -43.01 -32.31 -2.18
N VAL A 532 -42.84 -31.10 -2.73
CA VAL A 532 -43.29 -30.70 -4.07
C VAL A 532 -42.15 -30.11 -4.93
N VAL A 533 -42.18 -30.44 -6.22
CA VAL A 533 -41.27 -29.85 -7.22
C VAL A 533 -41.61 -28.36 -7.38
N ALA A 534 -40.59 -27.53 -7.58
CA ALA A 534 -40.75 -26.10 -7.82
C ALA A 534 -41.40 -25.85 -9.19
N ALA A 535 -42.72 -25.98 -9.27
CA ALA A 535 -43.53 -25.64 -10.43
C ALA A 535 -44.69 -24.74 -9.97
N ASP A 536 -44.66 -23.47 -10.38
CA ASP A 536 -45.66 -22.41 -10.17
C ASP A 536 -45.80 -21.86 -8.72
N SER A 537 -44.80 -21.11 -8.23
CA SER A 537 -44.89 -20.38 -6.95
C SER A 537 -45.72 -19.09 -6.99
N VAL A 538 -46.35 -18.74 -8.12
CA VAL A 538 -47.00 -17.44 -8.34
C VAL A 538 -48.34 -17.32 -7.59
N LYS A 539 -48.91 -18.41 -7.04
CA LYS A 539 -50.25 -18.36 -6.43
C LYS A 539 -50.36 -18.39 -4.89
N ASP A 540 -49.53 -19.08 -4.09
CA ASP A 540 -49.92 -19.31 -2.67
C ASP A 540 -48.79 -19.41 -1.60
N GLN A 541 -47.60 -18.82 -1.78
CA GLN A 541 -46.56 -18.81 -0.70
C GLN A 541 -45.93 -17.44 -0.48
N THR A 542 -45.69 -17.06 0.78
CA THR A 542 -45.18 -15.72 1.19
C THR A 542 -43.65 -15.59 1.17
N LEU A 543 -42.91 -16.71 1.09
CA LEU A 543 -41.46 -16.75 1.00
C LEU A 543 -41.05 -16.90 -0.47
N ASP A 544 -40.06 -16.13 -0.94
CA ASP A 544 -39.62 -16.09 -2.35
C ASP A 544 -40.65 -15.53 -3.37
N GLN A 545 -41.68 -14.79 -2.93
CA GLN A 545 -42.48 -13.95 -3.84
C GLN A 545 -41.91 -12.53 -3.89
N GLN A 546 -41.46 -12.11 -5.08
CA GLN A 546 -41.04 -10.75 -5.48
C GLN A 546 -40.43 -9.91 -4.35
N CYS A 547 -39.09 -9.86 -4.29
CA CYS A 547 -38.30 -9.16 -3.26
C CYS A 547 -38.64 -7.67 -3.03
N THR A 548 -39.51 -7.06 -3.85
CA THR A 548 -40.05 -5.71 -3.72
C THR A 548 -41.01 -5.52 -2.54
N VAL A 549 -41.70 -6.57 -2.06
CA VAL A 549 -42.68 -6.48 -0.95
C VAL A 549 -42.10 -7.05 0.35
N THR A 550 -40.88 -6.63 0.70
CA THR A 550 -40.20 -7.03 1.94
C THR A 550 -39.92 -5.81 2.83
N ARG A 551 -39.94 -6.01 4.16
CA ARG A 551 -39.48 -4.98 5.11
C ARG A 551 -38.03 -4.61 4.79
N PRO A 552 -37.67 -3.32 4.62
CA PRO A 552 -36.36 -2.93 4.09
C PRO A 552 -35.13 -3.50 4.84
N GLY A 553 -35.23 -3.71 6.16
CA GLY A 553 -34.13 -4.25 6.96
C GLY A 553 -33.80 -5.73 6.71
N VAL A 554 -34.75 -6.51 6.17
CA VAL A 554 -34.62 -7.98 6.01
C VAL A 554 -33.44 -8.32 5.10
N ALA A 555 -33.36 -7.66 3.94
CA ALA A 555 -32.31 -7.95 2.97
C ALA A 555 -30.91 -7.61 3.49
N GLY A 556 -30.76 -6.51 4.22
CA GLY A 556 -29.48 -6.13 4.83
C GLY A 556 -29.00 -7.16 5.85
N ILE A 557 -29.91 -7.63 6.74
CA ILE A 557 -29.60 -8.64 7.75
C ILE A 557 -29.25 -9.98 7.09
N ALA A 558 -30.08 -10.44 6.15
CA ALA A 558 -29.84 -11.70 5.44
C ALA A 558 -28.50 -11.67 4.68
N SER A 559 -28.18 -10.56 4.01
CA SER A 559 -26.91 -10.40 3.28
C SER A 559 -25.69 -10.38 4.19
N ALA A 560 -25.80 -9.78 5.38
CA ALA A 560 -24.73 -9.79 6.37
C ALA A 560 -24.48 -11.22 6.87
N LEU A 561 -25.52 -11.91 7.31
CA LEU A 561 -25.41 -13.29 7.79
C LEU A 561 -24.89 -14.25 6.72
N LEU A 562 -25.27 -14.06 5.45
CA LEU A 562 -24.82 -14.89 4.35
C LEU A 562 -23.31 -14.74 4.08
N VAL A 563 -22.80 -13.50 4.13
CA VAL A 563 -21.36 -13.24 3.95
C VAL A 563 -20.56 -13.71 5.16
N GLU A 564 -21.01 -13.44 6.39
CA GLU A 564 -20.39 -13.95 7.61
C GLU A 564 -20.34 -15.49 7.60
N LEU A 565 -21.40 -16.14 7.12
CA LEU A 565 -21.41 -17.59 6.97
C LEU A 565 -20.38 -18.07 5.93
N LEU A 566 -20.25 -17.40 4.79
CA LEU A 566 -19.19 -17.74 3.81
C LEU A 566 -17.80 -17.60 4.44
N VAL A 567 -17.52 -16.47 5.08
CA VAL A 567 -16.19 -16.24 5.67
C VAL A 567 -15.92 -17.30 6.73
N SER A 568 -16.90 -17.63 7.57
CA SER A 568 -16.81 -18.73 8.54
C SER A 568 -16.52 -20.08 7.88
N ILE A 569 -17.19 -20.42 6.77
CA ILE A 569 -16.88 -21.63 5.98
C ILE A 569 -15.43 -21.62 5.49
N LEU A 570 -14.93 -20.49 4.98
CA LEU A 570 -13.57 -20.38 4.45
C LEU A 570 -12.48 -20.53 5.52
N GLN A 571 -12.78 -20.15 6.77
CA GLN A 571 -11.88 -20.37 7.92
C GLN A 571 -11.86 -21.83 8.37
N HIS A 572 -12.91 -22.60 8.08
CA HIS A 572 -12.97 -24.00 8.48
C HIS A 572 -12.04 -24.88 7.62
N PRO A 573 -11.21 -25.78 8.20
CA PRO A 573 -10.30 -26.63 7.43
C PRO A 573 -10.98 -27.49 6.36
N LEU A 574 -12.22 -27.92 6.63
CA LEU A 574 -13.04 -28.71 5.71
C LEU A 574 -13.86 -27.88 4.70
N LYS A 575 -13.86 -26.55 4.80
CA LYS A 575 -14.59 -25.63 3.92
C LYS A 575 -16.05 -26.05 3.71
N GLN A 576 -16.50 -26.26 2.47
CA GLN A 576 -17.89 -26.67 2.15
C GLN A 576 -18.32 -28.00 2.79
N HIS A 577 -17.36 -28.83 3.22
CA HIS A 577 -17.62 -30.08 3.95
C HIS A 577 -17.65 -29.90 5.47
N ALA A 578 -17.57 -28.67 6.00
CA ALA A 578 -17.69 -28.41 7.42
C ALA A 578 -19.03 -28.95 7.97
N PRO A 579 -19.02 -29.65 9.12
CA PRO A 579 -20.25 -30.12 9.74
C PRO A 579 -21.11 -28.94 10.22
N ALA A 580 -22.42 -29.15 10.29
CA ALA A 580 -23.31 -28.17 10.92
C ALA A 580 -23.32 -28.41 12.44
N PRO A 581 -23.30 -27.35 13.26
CA PRO A 581 -23.24 -27.48 14.71
C PRO A 581 -24.49 -28.21 15.21
N VAL A 582 -24.29 -29.05 16.23
CA VAL A 582 -25.36 -29.77 16.93
C VAL A 582 -25.60 -29.07 18.25
N ALA A 583 -26.87 -28.82 18.59
CA ALA A 583 -27.21 -28.20 19.86
C ALA A 583 -26.89 -29.17 21.01
N THR A 584 -26.13 -28.71 22.00
CA THR A 584 -25.94 -29.41 23.27
C THR A 584 -27.10 -29.09 24.23
N GLU A 585 -27.17 -29.81 25.36
CA GLU A 585 -28.16 -29.53 26.40
C GLU A 585 -28.17 -28.03 26.77
N GLY A 586 -29.32 -27.38 26.63
CA GLY A 586 -29.47 -25.93 26.85
C GLY A 586 -29.40 -25.04 25.60
N SER A 587 -29.45 -25.59 24.38
CA SER A 587 -29.44 -24.83 23.11
C SER A 587 -28.14 -24.07 22.82
N HIS A 588 -27.03 -24.48 23.42
CA HIS A 588 -25.71 -23.96 23.11
C HIS A 588 -25.12 -24.69 21.89
N TYR A 589 -24.39 -23.96 21.05
CA TYR A 589 -23.68 -24.51 19.89
C TYR A 589 -22.18 -24.36 20.11
N GLU A 590 -21.46 -25.47 20.05
CA GLU A 590 -20.00 -25.46 20.19
C GLU A 590 -19.31 -25.16 18.86
N ARG A 591 -18.10 -24.59 18.95
CA ARG A 591 -17.24 -24.33 17.79
C ARG A 591 -16.56 -25.62 17.36
N GLU A 592 -16.51 -25.84 16.05
CA GLU A 592 -15.75 -26.94 15.46
C GLU A 592 -14.92 -26.36 14.30
N PRO A 593 -13.58 -26.48 14.32
CA PRO A 593 -12.76 -26.86 15.47
C PRO A 593 -12.88 -25.83 16.63
N ALA A 594 -12.44 -26.19 17.84
CA ALA A 594 -12.60 -25.34 19.03
C ALA A 594 -11.94 -23.96 18.89
N ASP A 595 -10.86 -23.88 18.11
CA ASP A 595 -10.12 -22.66 17.81
C ASP A 595 -10.67 -21.89 16.60
N HIS A 596 -11.80 -22.29 16.00
CA HIS A 596 -12.34 -21.63 14.82
C HIS A 596 -12.44 -20.10 14.97
N ALA A 597 -11.83 -19.37 14.04
CA ALA A 597 -11.53 -17.93 14.14
C ALA A 597 -12.77 -17.03 14.30
N LEU A 598 -13.92 -17.48 13.78
CA LEU A 598 -15.16 -16.68 13.68
C LEU A 598 -16.38 -17.33 14.34
N GLY A 599 -16.22 -18.43 15.08
CA GLY A 599 -17.32 -19.11 15.76
C GLY A 599 -17.83 -20.36 15.05
N ILE A 600 -19.15 -20.50 14.90
CA ILE A 600 -19.79 -21.71 14.35
C ILE A 600 -20.04 -21.62 12.84
N VAL A 601 -20.31 -22.76 12.20
CA VAL A 601 -20.64 -22.86 10.76
C VAL A 601 -22.04 -23.48 10.54
N PRO A 602 -23.14 -22.73 10.79
CA PRO A 602 -24.51 -23.20 10.61
C PRO A 602 -24.80 -23.78 9.23
N HIS A 603 -25.79 -24.68 9.13
CA HIS A 603 -26.36 -25.07 7.84
C HIS A 603 -27.35 -23.99 7.36
N GLN A 604 -28.42 -23.76 8.13
CA GLN A 604 -29.44 -22.76 7.81
C GLN A 604 -29.66 -21.83 9.02
N ILE A 605 -29.88 -20.55 8.73
CA ILE A 605 -30.28 -19.51 9.67
C ILE A 605 -31.62 -18.97 9.18
N ARG A 606 -32.66 -19.10 10.00
CA ARG A 606 -33.98 -18.51 9.74
C ARG A 606 -34.21 -17.36 10.71
N GLY A 607 -34.52 -16.18 10.17
CA GLY A 607 -34.78 -15.01 11.00
C GLY A 607 -36.22 -14.52 10.86
N PHE A 608 -36.73 -13.98 11.96
CA PHE A 608 -38.08 -13.43 12.09
C PHE A 608 -38.01 -12.03 12.70
N LEU A 609 -38.28 -10.98 11.92
CA LEU A 609 -38.19 -9.59 12.38
C LEU A 609 -39.40 -9.15 13.21
N SER A 610 -40.47 -9.93 13.23
CA SER A 610 -41.61 -9.70 14.13
C SER A 610 -41.24 -10.00 15.59
N THR A 611 -40.37 -10.99 15.82
CA THR A 611 -39.92 -11.41 17.16
C THR A 611 -38.45 -11.11 17.44
N PHE A 612 -37.70 -10.61 16.44
CA PHE A 612 -36.25 -10.38 16.50
C PHE A 612 -35.45 -11.65 16.87
N GLN A 613 -35.88 -12.81 16.36
CA GLN A 613 -35.28 -14.10 16.64
C GLN A 613 -34.59 -14.69 15.40
N ASN A 614 -33.46 -15.38 15.64
CA ASN A 614 -32.74 -16.19 14.66
C ASN A 614 -32.67 -17.64 15.14
N MET A 615 -32.97 -18.58 14.25
CA MET A 615 -32.97 -20.01 14.51
C MET A 615 -31.96 -20.70 13.60
N ASN A 616 -31.07 -21.50 14.20
CA ASN A 616 -30.19 -22.39 13.45
C ASN A 616 -30.90 -23.71 13.19
N ILE A 617 -30.96 -24.12 11.93
CA ILE A 617 -31.64 -25.35 11.51
C ILE A 617 -30.66 -26.21 10.71
N ARG A 618 -30.66 -27.51 10.98
CA ARG A 618 -29.91 -28.52 10.23
C ARG A 618 -30.89 -29.43 9.48
N GLY A 619 -30.91 -29.32 8.16
CA GLY A 619 -31.53 -30.31 7.26
C GLY A 619 -30.51 -31.31 6.72
N ARG A 620 -30.93 -32.56 6.51
CA ARG A 620 -30.15 -33.58 5.80
C ARG A 620 -30.45 -33.55 4.30
N SER A 621 -29.55 -34.09 3.48
CA SER A 621 -29.83 -34.41 2.08
C SER A 621 -31.03 -35.35 1.98
N TYR A 622 -31.91 -35.06 1.03
CA TYR A 622 -33.07 -35.91 0.74
C TYR A 622 -32.75 -36.74 -0.52
N PRO A 623 -32.80 -38.09 -0.45
CA PRO A 623 -32.45 -38.96 -1.59
C PRO A 623 -33.32 -38.73 -2.83
N GLN A 624 -34.57 -38.29 -2.67
CA GLN A 624 -35.46 -37.95 -3.77
C GLN A 624 -35.53 -36.43 -4.03
N CYS A 625 -34.55 -35.64 -3.59
CA CYS A 625 -34.54 -34.21 -3.84
C CYS A 625 -34.56 -33.90 -5.34
N SER A 626 -35.41 -32.98 -5.77
CA SER A 626 -35.53 -32.53 -7.16
C SER A 626 -34.29 -31.81 -7.71
N ALA A 627 -33.32 -31.45 -6.87
CA ALA A 627 -32.13 -30.68 -7.27
C ALA A 627 -30.78 -31.35 -6.93
N CYS A 628 -30.65 -32.03 -5.78
CA CYS A 628 -29.35 -32.56 -5.34
C CYS A 628 -29.33 -34.07 -5.08
N SER A 629 -30.37 -34.80 -5.48
CA SER A 629 -30.37 -36.27 -5.43
C SER A 629 -29.39 -36.85 -6.45
N GLU A 630 -28.91 -38.06 -6.18
CA GLU A 630 -27.95 -38.73 -7.07
C GLU A 630 -28.48 -38.91 -8.50
N PRO A 631 -29.75 -39.33 -8.75
CA PRO A 631 -30.28 -39.42 -10.11
C PRO A 631 -30.25 -38.09 -10.88
N ILE A 632 -30.54 -36.97 -10.19
CA ILE A 632 -30.53 -35.64 -10.79
C ILE A 632 -29.11 -35.20 -11.13
N ILE A 633 -28.17 -35.36 -10.19
CA ILE A 633 -26.78 -34.97 -10.40
C ILE A 633 -26.11 -35.84 -11.46
N SER A 634 -26.35 -37.15 -11.44
CA SER A 634 -25.86 -38.09 -12.45
C SER A 634 -26.41 -37.76 -13.85
N ALA A 635 -27.70 -37.45 -13.98
CA ALA A 635 -28.29 -37.07 -15.27
C ALA A 635 -27.73 -35.74 -15.80
N TYR A 636 -27.54 -34.74 -14.93
CA TYR A 636 -26.90 -33.48 -15.31
C TYR A 636 -25.44 -33.70 -15.77
N LYS A 637 -24.66 -34.52 -15.07
CA LYS A 637 -23.27 -34.81 -15.45
C LYS A 637 -23.16 -35.59 -16.77
N ALA A 638 -24.13 -36.44 -17.07
CA ALA A 638 -24.14 -37.24 -18.30
C ALA A 638 -24.51 -36.39 -19.54
N ASP A 639 -25.60 -35.61 -19.45
CA ASP A 639 -26.25 -35.02 -20.61
C ASP A 639 -26.33 -33.48 -20.58
N ALA A 640 -25.86 -32.83 -19.49
CA ALA A 640 -25.78 -31.38 -19.29
C ALA A 640 -26.95 -30.59 -19.88
N TRP A 641 -26.77 -29.94 -21.03
CA TRP A 641 -27.80 -29.14 -21.70
C TRP A 641 -29.06 -29.96 -22.04
N GLU A 642 -28.92 -31.20 -22.53
CA GLU A 642 -30.08 -32.01 -22.90
C GLU A 642 -30.91 -32.42 -21.67
N PHE A 643 -30.26 -32.63 -20.53
CA PHE A 643 -30.95 -32.81 -19.25
C PHE A 643 -31.74 -31.54 -18.87
N VAL A 644 -31.10 -30.38 -18.91
CA VAL A 644 -31.73 -29.09 -18.56
C VAL A 644 -32.88 -28.79 -19.51
N LYS A 645 -32.69 -28.97 -20.82
CA LYS A 645 -33.71 -28.79 -21.85
C LYS A 645 -34.98 -29.60 -21.53
N LYS A 646 -34.82 -30.88 -21.18
CA LYS A 646 -35.93 -31.75 -20.77
C LYS A 646 -36.59 -31.26 -19.48
N ALA A 647 -35.80 -30.90 -18.48
CA ALA A 647 -36.30 -30.40 -17.20
C ALA A 647 -37.10 -29.09 -17.31
N LEU A 648 -36.70 -28.19 -18.19
CA LEU A 648 -37.43 -26.93 -18.44
C LEU A 648 -38.71 -27.15 -19.25
N SER A 649 -38.71 -28.13 -20.16
CA SER A 649 -39.82 -28.36 -21.11
C SER A 649 -40.90 -29.31 -20.57
N ASN A 650 -40.55 -30.22 -19.66
CA ASN A 650 -41.46 -31.20 -19.08
C ASN A 650 -41.52 -31.06 -17.55
N ARG A 651 -42.67 -30.63 -17.03
CA ARG A 651 -42.91 -30.39 -15.60
C ARG A 651 -42.80 -31.66 -14.75
N GLU A 652 -43.09 -32.83 -15.32
CA GLU A 652 -43.06 -34.11 -14.59
C GLU A 652 -41.68 -34.76 -14.60
N TYR A 653 -40.81 -34.40 -15.56
CA TYR A 653 -39.53 -35.09 -15.78
C TYR A 653 -38.64 -35.12 -14.53
N VAL A 654 -38.51 -33.98 -13.84
CA VAL A 654 -37.69 -33.89 -12.62
C VAL A 654 -38.34 -34.65 -11.46
N ALA A 655 -39.67 -34.63 -11.34
CA ALA A 655 -40.40 -35.36 -10.31
C ALA A 655 -40.24 -36.88 -10.46
N GLU A 656 -40.36 -37.39 -11.68
CA GLU A 656 -40.17 -38.81 -11.99
C GLU A 656 -38.71 -39.24 -11.81
N LEU A 657 -37.76 -38.47 -12.36
CA LEU A 657 -36.33 -38.82 -12.28
C LEU A 657 -35.79 -38.84 -10.85
N SER A 658 -36.26 -37.92 -10.01
CA SER A 658 -35.88 -37.89 -8.59
C SER A 658 -36.59 -38.94 -7.74
N GLY A 659 -37.67 -39.56 -8.24
CA GLY A 659 -38.52 -40.47 -7.46
C GLY A 659 -39.55 -39.78 -6.56
N LEU A 660 -39.65 -38.44 -6.62
CA LEU A 660 -40.69 -37.66 -5.93
C LEU A 660 -42.10 -38.03 -6.40
N ALA A 661 -42.29 -38.23 -7.70
CA ALA A 661 -43.59 -38.60 -8.27
C ALA A 661 -44.09 -39.95 -7.72
N GLU A 662 -43.20 -40.92 -7.59
CA GLU A 662 -43.53 -42.23 -7.02
C GLU A 662 -43.89 -42.14 -5.54
N MET A 663 -43.18 -41.31 -4.77
CA MET A 663 -43.49 -41.07 -3.37
C MET A 663 -44.87 -40.40 -3.20
N GLN A 664 -45.20 -39.43 -4.06
CA GLN A 664 -46.52 -38.79 -4.08
C GLN A 664 -47.63 -39.80 -4.41
N ARG A 665 -47.44 -40.64 -5.44
CA ARG A 665 -48.38 -41.73 -5.77
C ARG A 665 -48.60 -42.67 -4.58
N GLN A 666 -47.55 -43.03 -3.85
CA GLN A 666 -47.64 -43.90 -2.67
C GLN A 666 -48.38 -43.22 -1.51
N ALA A 667 -48.15 -41.92 -1.27
CA ALA A 667 -48.84 -41.16 -0.24
C ALA A 667 -50.34 -40.98 -0.54
N GLU A 668 -50.69 -40.72 -1.80
CA GLU A 668 -52.09 -40.65 -2.27
C GLU A 668 -52.78 -42.01 -2.11
N ALA A 669 -52.12 -43.10 -2.52
CA ALA A 669 -52.65 -44.45 -2.36
C ALA A 669 -52.83 -44.85 -0.88
N ALA A 670 -51.89 -44.46 0.00
CA ALA A 670 -52.00 -44.69 1.43
C ALA A 670 -53.17 -43.89 2.03
N THR A 671 -53.40 -42.65 1.58
CA THR A 671 -54.51 -41.81 2.06
C THR A 671 -55.86 -42.35 1.59
N ALA A 672 -55.96 -42.86 0.36
CA ALA A 672 -57.15 -43.51 -0.16
C ALA A 672 -57.50 -44.82 0.57
N GLY A 673 -56.53 -45.45 1.26
CA GLY A 673 -56.74 -46.61 2.12
C GLY A 673 -57.26 -46.29 3.53
N VAL A 674 -57.35 -45.00 3.90
CA VAL A 674 -57.81 -44.53 5.23
C VAL A 674 -59.18 -43.83 5.12
N GLU A 675 -60.06 -44.30 4.24
CA GLU A 675 -61.48 -43.93 4.34
C GLU A 675 -62.08 -44.52 5.62
N TRP A 676 -62.59 -43.61 6.44
CA TRP A 676 -63.11 -43.82 7.78
C TRP A 676 -64.25 -44.84 7.76
N SER A 677 -64.16 -45.88 8.58
CA SER A 677 -65.33 -46.66 8.95
C SER A 677 -66.28 -45.74 9.72
N GLU A 678 -67.36 -45.31 9.07
CA GLU A 678 -68.53 -44.78 9.76
C GLU A 678 -69.12 -45.91 10.62
N GLU A 679 -68.69 -46.01 11.88
CA GLU A 679 -69.51 -46.66 12.91
C GLU A 679 -70.45 -45.62 13.49
N GLU A 680 -71.73 -45.76 13.11
CA GLU A 680 -72.88 -45.17 13.78
C GLU A 680 -72.82 -45.45 15.29
N GLY A 681 -72.85 -44.40 16.11
CA GLY A 681 -72.87 -44.52 17.56
C GLY A 681 -73.29 -43.22 18.24
N THR A 682 -74.59 -43.05 18.36
CA THR A 682 -75.31 -42.01 19.11
C THR A 682 -74.74 -41.70 20.51
N GLY A 683 -74.74 -40.42 20.90
CA GLY A 683 -74.62 -40.00 22.30
C GLY A 683 -74.43 -38.50 22.47
N GLU A 684 -75.52 -37.80 22.80
CA GLU A 684 -75.55 -36.45 23.36
C GLU A 684 -74.61 -36.34 24.60
N ASP A 685 -73.88 -35.23 24.76
CA ASP A 685 -74.12 -34.32 25.90
C ASP A 685 -73.27 -33.04 25.84
N GLU A 686 -73.83 -32.00 26.46
CA GLU A 686 -73.33 -30.63 26.63
C GLU A 686 -72.05 -30.54 27.48
N GLY A 687 -71.27 -29.45 27.33
CA GLY A 687 -70.22 -29.13 28.30
C GLY A 687 -69.28 -27.98 27.91
N GLU A 688 -69.48 -26.84 28.59
CA GLU A 688 -68.63 -25.65 28.59
C GLU A 688 -67.13 -25.92 28.88
N GLY A 689 -66.26 -25.04 28.36
CA GLY A 689 -65.28 -24.39 29.24
C GLY A 689 -63.78 -24.68 29.07
N VAL A 690 -63.07 -23.57 28.84
CA VAL A 690 -61.78 -23.18 29.44
C VAL A 690 -60.47 -23.60 28.73
N LEU A 691 -59.85 -22.56 28.13
CA LEU A 691 -58.43 -22.19 28.13
C LEU A 691 -57.45 -23.15 28.83
N LEU A 692 -56.43 -23.59 28.07
CA LEU A 692 -55.02 -23.41 28.41
C LEU A 692 -54.21 -23.25 27.12
#